data_AF-A0A1I2SQT0-F1
#
_entry.id   AF-A0A1I2SQT0-F1
#
_cell.length_a   1.000
_cell.length_b   1.000
_cell.length_c   1.000
_cell.angle_alpha   90.00
_cell.angle_beta   90.00
_cell.angle_gamma   90.00
#
_symmetry.space_group_name_H-M   'P 1'
#
loop_
_entity.id
_entity.type
_entity.pdbx_description
1 polymer ?
#
loop_
_entity_poly.entity_id
_entity_poly.type
_entity_poly.pdbx_seq_one_letter_code
_entity_poly.pdbx_strand_id
1 'polypeptide(L)'
;MKYVLRDYQKQASDAAVKAFQSTKKTNGLIIVSTGGGKSLIIADIASRLDSPLLVFQPSKEILQQNFAKLQSYGILDCGCYSASVGCKDINRITFATIGSVMNHMEDFKHFKYVLIDEVHVVNSKGGMYEKFINSQDRQVVGLTATPYRLSSYMGGSMLKFLTRTRPRIFSEVLYVCQTSDLLAKGYLADLKYYDLTAINMDNVRSNSTGADYDEKSLKMEYERSGFFDKLTTTTLRVLKPKSGIPRKGVLVFTRFVEEAESLVEKLKIKGISAAIVTGATTKAERESILQDFKNGIVKVVANVGTLTTGFDYPELDTVILGRPTKSLALYYQMCLDMKTEILTKRGFLKYSEISKDDKVAAYHGGKIVFTSIEDIVHRQTYEGEPFVSFCNSHLDFRVTGEHDLLVKSRGSVCDYKKEKAQDVMERNGMIIVPVSGIEYTEGLPLTDDEICFLGWVISDGNVNKHNNAIHIVQSVKNEDNIKEIEMVLKNIGLRYSKILAKRKGEFAKYADTYHFIVSYGMPRRKSDRLIGLTGWSKYEKYIIGCKQWNDNLDKMNEAQFEVFINSIYRADGDHRIAIDYQAKSFAISCGTFKDYADRLQSLALRRGWRCNQTEYIATNGGTQYLLHFKKLTYCTIAGNSVKDGAVGGKKPYKRARIQAELSKGEYVWCVKDKFGTIVTRRNGKVLIMGNCGRAIRPFKDKDGWVIDLAGNYKRFGKVSDLKIDVEKPHSQLWCVKSNGKILTNRMF
;
A
#
# COMPACT_ATOMS: atom_id res chain seq x y z
N MET A 1 -26.02 -0.14 20.97
CA MET A 1 -27.33 -0.32 20.29
C MET A 1 -27.39 -1.74 19.74
N LYS A 2 -28.55 -2.40 19.77
CA LYS A 2 -28.71 -3.71 19.10
C LYS A 2 -28.98 -3.45 17.61
N TYR A 3 -28.05 -3.82 16.74
CA TYR A 3 -28.18 -3.55 15.30
C TYR A 3 -29.31 -4.38 14.68
N VAL A 4 -30.22 -3.71 13.96
CA VAL A 4 -31.30 -4.38 13.23
C VAL A 4 -30.78 -4.89 11.88
N LEU A 5 -30.83 -6.19 11.68
CA LEU A 5 -30.45 -6.84 10.42
C LEU A 5 -31.55 -6.67 9.37
N ARG A 6 -31.14 -6.56 8.10
CA ARG A 6 -32.05 -6.60 6.95
C ARG A 6 -32.43 -8.05 6.64
N ASP A 7 -33.59 -8.29 6.03
CA ASP A 7 -34.11 -9.65 5.82
C ASP A 7 -33.13 -10.60 5.12
N TYR A 8 -32.39 -10.12 4.12
CA TYR A 8 -31.41 -10.96 3.41
C TYR A 8 -30.18 -11.30 4.26
N GLN A 9 -29.85 -10.46 5.25
CA GLN A 9 -28.75 -10.70 6.19
C GLN A 9 -29.19 -11.75 7.21
N LYS A 10 -30.43 -11.63 7.71
CA LYS A 10 -31.06 -12.63 8.57
C LYS A 10 -31.26 -13.96 7.85
N GLN A 11 -31.73 -13.98 6.60
CA GLN A 11 -31.89 -15.20 5.81
C GLN A 11 -30.53 -15.88 5.54
N ALA A 12 -29.47 -15.12 5.29
CA ALA A 12 -28.13 -15.66 5.15
C ALA A 12 -27.62 -16.32 6.44
N SER A 13 -27.84 -15.70 7.60
CA SER A 13 -27.44 -16.28 8.89
C SER A 13 -28.35 -17.45 9.31
N ASP A 14 -29.66 -17.35 9.10
CA ASP A 14 -30.63 -18.45 9.26
C ASP A 14 -30.20 -19.69 8.47
N ALA A 15 -29.75 -19.51 7.21
CA ALA A 15 -29.27 -20.60 6.37
C ALA A 15 -27.96 -21.23 6.87
N ALA A 16 -27.03 -20.43 7.44
CA ALA A 16 -25.81 -20.97 8.05
C ALA A 16 -26.10 -21.73 9.35
N VAL A 17 -26.92 -21.14 10.24
CA VAL A 17 -27.29 -21.73 11.53
C VAL A 17 -28.03 -23.05 11.30
N LYS A 18 -29.00 -23.07 10.38
CA LYS A 18 -29.69 -24.30 9.96
C LYS A 18 -28.74 -25.34 9.36
N ALA A 19 -27.72 -24.92 8.60
CA ALA A 19 -26.74 -25.85 8.06
C ALA A 19 -25.91 -26.50 9.18
N PHE A 20 -25.39 -25.72 10.14
CA PHE A 20 -24.65 -26.26 11.28
C PHE A 20 -25.52 -27.15 12.18
N GLN A 21 -26.78 -26.79 12.42
CA GLN A 21 -27.74 -27.59 13.21
C GLN A 21 -28.30 -28.82 12.44
N SER A 22 -27.87 -29.06 11.20
CA SER A 22 -28.32 -30.18 10.38
C SER A 22 -27.65 -31.51 10.76
N THR A 23 -28.42 -32.58 10.82
CA THR A 23 -27.87 -33.96 10.90
C THR A 23 -27.12 -34.36 9.63
N LYS A 24 -27.49 -33.77 8.48
CA LYS A 24 -26.76 -33.92 7.21
C LYS A 24 -25.55 -32.97 7.20
N LYS A 25 -24.36 -33.53 7.41
CA LYS A 25 -23.08 -32.81 7.39
C LYS A 25 -22.62 -32.52 5.96
N THR A 26 -23.02 -31.37 5.42
CA THR A 26 -22.53 -30.86 4.14
C THR A 26 -21.82 -29.52 4.30
N ASN A 27 -20.72 -29.36 3.56
CA ASN A 27 -19.99 -28.09 3.47
C ASN A 27 -20.68 -27.17 2.44
N GLY A 28 -21.03 -25.97 2.90
CA GLY A 28 -21.90 -25.04 2.18
C GLY A 28 -21.26 -23.68 1.89
N LEU A 29 -21.77 -22.97 0.89
CA LEU A 29 -21.37 -21.60 0.57
C LEU A 29 -22.52 -20.61 0.78
N ILE A 30 -22.20 -19.43 1.31
CA ILE A 30 -23.08 -18.26 1.41
C ILE A 30 -22.45 -17.16 0.55
N ILE A 31 -23.19 -16.69 -0.45
CA ILE A 31 -22.64 -15.80 -1.46
C ILE A 31 -23.38 -14.47 -1.38
N VAL A 32 -22.65 -13.38 -1.08
CA VAL A 32 -23.23 -12.07 -0.78
C VAL A 32 -22.43 -10.99 -1.49
N SER A 33 -23.07 -10.24 -2.39
CA SER A 33 -22.44 -9.19 -3.20
C SER A 33 -21.72 -8.13 -2.35
N THR A 34 -20.67 -7.55 -2.94
CA THR A 34 -19.91 -6.42 -2.37
C THR A 34 -20.85 -5.28 -1.97
N GLY A 35 -20.77 -4.83 -0.72
CA GLY A 35 -21.70 -3.86 -0.13
C GLY A 35 -22.88 -4.47 0.65
N GLY A 36 -23.19 -5.76 0.47
CA GLY A 36 -24.27 -6.44 1.19
C GLY A 36 -24.04 -6.58 2.72
N GLY A 37 -22.80 -6.42 3.19
CA GLY A 37 -22.47 -6.31 4.62
C GLY A 37 -22.14 -7.63 5.31
N LYS A 38 -21.33 -8.50 4.69
CA LYS A 38 -20.97 -9.85 5.20
C LYS A 38 -20.58 -9.91 6.68
N SER A 39 -19.84 -8.94 7.22
CA SER A 39 -19.49 -8.87 8.65
C SER A 39 -20.69 -8.90 9.60
N LEU A 40 -21.85 -8.37 9.17
CA LEU A 40 -23.09 -8.37 9.95
C LEU A 40 -23.69 -9.78 10.02
N ILE A 41 -23.60 -10.52 8.91
CA ILE A 41 -24.08 -11.89 8.76
C ILE A 41 -23.21 -12.83 9.61
N ILE A 42 -21.88 -12.66 9.54
CA ILE A 42 -20.92 -13.40 10.37
C ILE A 42 -21.22 -13.22 11.87
N ALA A 43 -21.53 -11.99 12.30
CA ALA A 43 -21.86 -11.70 13.69
C ALA A 43 -23.16 -12.39 14.18
N ASP A 44 -24.21 -12.42 13.34
CA ASP A 44 -25.47 -13.10 13.68
C ASP A 44 -25.36 -14.63 13.68
N ILE A 45 -24.54 -15.20 12.79
CA ILE A 45 -24.26 -16.65 12.79
C ILE A 45 -23.59 -17.05 14.11
N ALA A 46 -22.59 -16.27 14.54
CA ALA A 46 -21.83 -16.57 15.74
C ALA A 46 -22.66 -16.44 17.04
N SER A 47 -23.55 -15.44 17.11
CA SER A 47 -24.40 -15.20 18.30
C SER A 47 -25.55 -16.18 18.49
N ARG A 48 -25.83 -17.04 17.49
CA ARG A 48 -27.03 -17.91 17.44
C ARG A 48 -26.75 -19.41 17.41
N LEU A 49 -25.48 -19.80 17.50
CA LEU A 49 -25.07 -21.17 17.79
C LEU A 49 -24.64 -21.21 19.26
N ASP A 50 -25.08 -22.20 20.02
CA ASP A 50 -24.59 -22.43 21.40
C ASP A 50 -23.32 -23.30 21.42
N SER A 51 -23.03 -23.99 20.32
CA SER A 51 -21.84 -24.84 20.17
C SER A 51 -20.56 -24.05 19.81
N PRO A 52 -19.36 -24.64 19.97
CA PRO A 52 -18.11 -24.02 19.55
C PRO A 52 -18.04 -23.77 18.03
N LEU A 53 -17.80 -22.52 17.64
CA LEU A 53 -17.66 -22.06 16.25
C LEU A 53 -16.26 -21.47 16.00
N LEU A 54 -15.56 -21.98 14.98
CA LEU A 54 -14.26 -21.45 14.53
C LEU A 54 -14.43 -20.60 13.26
N VAL A 55 -14.19 -19.30 13.34
CA VAL A 55 -14.34 -18.36 12.22
C VAL A 55 -12.98 -18.03 11.61
N PHE A 56 -12.63 -18.69 10.50
CA PHE A 56 -11.44 -18.36 9.72
C PHE A 56 -11.60 -17.08 8.92
N GLN A 57 -10.55 -16.27 8.94
CA GLN A 57 -10.48 -14.98 8.29
C GLN A 57 -9.23 -14.91 7.39
N PRO A 58 -9.32 -14.25 6.21
CA PRO A 58 -8.27 -14.29 5.18
C PRO A 58 -7.05 -13.43 5.50
N SER A 59 -7.19 -12.43 6.39
CA SER A 59 -6.11 -11.54 6.84
C SER A 59 -6.29 -11.16 8.31
N LYS A 60 -5.24 -10.58 8.91
CA LYS A 60 -5.24 -10.09 10.29
C LYS A 60 -6.23 -8.92 10.46
N GLU A 61 -6.24 -7.98 9.52
CA GLU A 61 -7.05 -6.75 9.58
C GLU A 61 -8.54 -7.09 9.46
N ILE A 62 -8.88 -8.01 8.56
CA ILE A 62 -10.27 -8.46 8.37
C ILE A 62 -10.72 -9.28 9.60
N LEU A 63 -9.84 -10.07 10.21
CA LEU A 63 -10.09 -10.73 11.50
C LEU A 63 -10.37 -9.71 12.60
N GLN A 64 -9.45 -8.77 12.85
CA GLN A 64 -9.60 -7.76 13.90
C GLN A 64 -10.83 -6.87 13.66
N GLN A 65 -11.09 -6.46 12.41
CA GLN A 65 -12.27 -5.66 12.07
C GLN A 65 -13.57 -6.44 12.29
N ASN A 66 -13.65 -7.70 11.85
CA ASN A 66 -14.85 -8.52 12.06
C ASN A 66 -15.04 -8.92 13.54
N PHE A 67 -13.96 -9.12 14.31
CA PHE A 67 -13.99 -9.48 15.74
C PHE A 67 -14.36 -8.28 16.63
N ALA A 68 -13.73 -7.12 16.47
CA ALA A 68 -14.14 -5.90 17.17
C ALA A 68 -15.58 -5.49 16.80
N LYS A 69 -16.00 -5.79 15.56
CA LYS A 69 -17.39 -5.63 15.12
C LYS A 69 -18.34 -6.69 15.68
N LEU A 70 -17.89 -7.88 16.07
CA LEU A 70 -18.70 -8.83 16.83
C LEU A 70 -18.93 -8.32 18.26
N GLN A 71 -17.86 -7.87 18.92
CA GLN A 71 -17.90 -7.40 20.32
C GLN A 71 -18.85 -6.20 20.51
N SER A 72 -18.96 -5.30 19.52
CA SER A 72 -19.88 -4.15 19.60
C SER A 72 -21.38 -4.50 19.58
N TYR A 73 -21.73 -5.79 19.48
CA TYR A 73 -23.10 -6.30 19.53
C TYR A 73 -23.48 -6.80 20.94
N GLY A 74 -22.53 -6.74 21.89
CA GLY A 74 -22.68 -7.29 23.24
C GLY A 74 -22.34 -8.79 23.34
N ILE A 75 -21.71 -9.35 22.32
CA ILE A 75 -21.24 -10.73 22.27
C ILE A 75 -19.84 -10.75 22.90
N LEU A 76 -19.69 -11.44 24.04
CA LEU A 76 -18.47 -11.44 24.86
C LEU A 76 -17.90 -12.84 25.11
N ASP A 77 -18.66 -13.89 24.78
CA ASP A 77 -18.26 -15.29 24.75
C ASP A 77 -17.45 -15.64 23.49
N CYS A 78 -16.55 -14.72 23.11
CA CYS A 78 -15.80 -14.76 21.88
C CYS A 78 -14.31 -14.45 22.09
N GLY A 79 -13.46 -15.24 21.45
CA GLY A 79 -12.01 -15.15 21.51
C GLY A 79 -11.36 -15.01 20.15
N CYS A 80 -10.07 -14.71 20.15
CA CYS A 80 -9.26 -14.56 18.95
C CYS A 80 -8.02 -15.45 19.04
N TYR A 81 -7.85 -16.37 18.09
CA TYR A 81 -6.68 -17.23 17.99
C TYR A 81 -5.91 -16.97 16.69
N SER A 82 -4.93 -16.08 16.77
CA SER A 82 -4.06 -15.79 15.64
C SER A 82 -2.70 -15.27 16.09
N ALA A 83 -1.65 -15.97 15.68
CA ALA A 83 -0.26 -15.60 15.98
C ALA A 83 0.13 -14.23 15.39
N SER A 84 -0.52 -13.80 14.29
CA SER A 84 -0.29 -12.47 13.71
C SER A 84 -1.11 -11.35 14.38
N VAL A 85 -2.20 -11.68 15.07
CA VAL A 85 -2.91 -10.75 15.97
C VAL A 85 -2.20 -10.66 17.33
N GLY A 86 -1.48 -11.71 17.74
CA GLY A 86 -0.86 -11.82 19.06
C GLY A 86 -1.80 -12.36 20.15
N CYS A 87 -3.02 -12.76 19.78
CA CYS A 87 -4.00 -13.33 20.70
C CYS A 87 -4.07 -14.86 20.53
N LYS A 88 -4.16 -15.57 21.65
CA LYS A 88 -4.33 -17.04 21.74
C LYS A 88 -5.56 -17.42 22.58
N ASP A 89 -6.60 -16.58 22.55
CA ASP A 89 -7.84 -16.87 23.25
C ASP A 89 -8.69 -17.86 22.45
N ILE A 90 -8.96 -19.02 23.05
CA ILE A 90 -9.84 -20.06 22.51
C ILE A 90 -11.11 -20.05 23.35
N ASN A 91 -12.17 -19.51 22.78
CA ASN A 91 -13.46 -19.34 23.40
C ASN A 91 -14.57 -19.94 22.51
N ARG A 92 -15.81 -19.97 22.98
CA ARG A 92 -16.96 -20.60 22.31
C ARG A 92 -17.11 -20.11 20.86
N ILE A 93 -16.99 -18.80 20.61
CA ILE A 93 -16.79 -18.24 19.27
C ILE A 93 -15.30 -17.88 19.12
N THR A 94 -14.51 -18.60 18.33
CA THR A 94 -13.09 -18.24 18.11
C THR A 94 -12.84 -17.72 16.69
N PHE A 95 -12.35 -16.49 16.57
CA PHE A 95 -11.91 -15.91 15.29
C PHE A 95 -10.43 -16.23 15.06
N ALA A 96 -10.06 -16.80 13.90
CA ALA A 96 -8.74 -17.37 13.69
C ALA A 96 -8.16 -17.15 12.28
N THR A 97 -6.84 -17.31 12.16
CA THR A 97 -6.16 -17.51 10.86
C THR A 97 -5.65 -18.95 10.75
N ILE A 98 -5.86 -19.57 9.58
CA ILE A 98 -5.63 -21.01 9.37
C ILE A 98 -4.23 -21.49 9.79
N GLY A 99 -3.18 -20.73 9.46
CA GLY A 99 -1.80 -21.08 9.79
C GLY A 99 -1.50 -21.11 11.29
N SER A 100 -2.25 -20.35 12.10
CA SER A 100 -2.09 -20.38 13.57
C SER A 100 -2.66 -21.68 14.15
N VAL A 101 -3.83 -22.09 13.64
CA VAL A 101 -4.54 -23.31 14.05
C VAL A 101 -3.82 -24.58 13.60
N MET A 102 -3.15 -24.56 12.43
CA MET A 102 -2.37 -25.71 11.93
C MET A 102 -1.23 -26.15 12.86
N ASN A 103 -0.68 -25.24 13.68
CA ASN A 103 0.40 -25.57 14.61
C ASN A 103 -0.12 -26.14 15.94
N HIS A 104 -1.43 -26.10 16.16
CA HIS A 104 -2.11 -26.36 17.43
C HIS A 104 -3.40 -27.19 17.21
N MET A 105 -3.43 -28.03 16.17
CA MET A 105 -4.67 -28.69 15.70
C MET A 105 -5.41 -29.53 16.75
N GLU A 106 -4.68 -30.02 17.75
CA GLU A 106 -5.20 -30.71 18.94
C GLU A 106 -6.17 -29.84 19.73
N ASP A 107 -5.75 -28.61 20.08
CA ASP A 107 -6.52 -27.61 20.83
C ASP A 107 -7.86 -27.31 20.10
N PHE A 108 -7.87 -27.40 18.78
CA PHE A 108 -9.04 -27.14 17.92
C PHE A 108 -9.89 -28.38 17.59
N LYS A 109 -9.61 -29.57 18.15
CA LYS A 109 -10.40 -30.79 17.89
C LYS A 109 -11.88 -30.67 18.28
N HIS A 110 -12.20 -29.84 19.26
CA HIS A 110 -13.56 -29.63 19.76
C HIS A 110 -14.43 -28.77 18.83
N PHE A 111 -13.84 -27.89 18.00
CA PHE A 111 -14.59 -27.16 16.97
C PHE A 111 -15.03 -28.08 15.84
N LYS A 112 -16.33 -28.44 15.88
CA LYS A 112 -17.01 -29.18 14.81
C LYS A 112 -17.61 -28.25 13.75
N TYR A 113 -17.85 -26.98 14.09
CA TYR A 113 -18.37 -25.97 13.17
C TYR A 113 -17.28 -24.96 12.78
N VAL A 114 -17.17 -24.71 11.47
CA VAL A 114 -16.18 -23.82 10.88
C VAL A 114 -16.86 -22.83 9.92
N LEU A 115 -16.58 -21.55 10.08
CA LEU A 115 -16.96 -20.48 9.15
C LEU A 115 -15.68 -19.98 8.44
N ILE A 116 -15.74 -19.58 7.17
CA ILE A 116 -14.57 -19.05 6.42
C ILE A 116 -14.98 -17.82 5.61
N ASP A 117 -14.45 -16.63 5.92
CA ASP A 117 -14.68 -15.42 5.09
C ASP A 117 -13.73 -15.33 3.89
N GLU A 118 -14.17 -14.62 2.85
CA GLU A 118 -13.60 -14.57 1.49
C GLU A 118 -13.07 -15.91 0.96
N VAL A 119 -13.88 -16.95 1.10
CA VAL A 119 -13.55 -18.36 0.80
C VAL A 119 -13.08 -18.62 -0.65
N HIS A 120 -13.19 -17.64 -1.56
CA HIS A 120 -12.60 -17.69 -2.89
C HIS A 120 -11.05 -17.70 -2.90
N VAL A 121 -10.40 -17.28 -1.80
CA VAL A 121 -8.95 -17.43 -1.61
C VAL A 121 -8.54 -18.83 -1.16
N VAL A 122 -9.48 -19.67 -0.73
CA VAL A 122 -9.17 -21.03 -0.27
C VAL A 122 -8.78 -21.91 -1.46
N ASN A 123 -7.54 -22.41 -1.43
CA ASN A 123 -7.07 -23.34 -2.44
C ASN A 123 -7.73 -24.72 -2.26
N SER A 124 -8.29 -25.25 -3.34
CA SER A 124 -8.97 -26.56 -3.35
C SER A 124 -8.03 -27.75 -3.61
N LYS A 125 -6.76 -27.52 -3.96
CA LYS A 125 -5.77 -28.56 -4.31
C LYS A 125 -4.52 -28.41 -3.45
N GLY A 126 -4.48 -29.07 -2.30
CA GLY A 126 -3.39 -28.98 -1.34
C GLY A 126 -3.43 -27.67 -0.54
N GLY A 127 -3.28 -27.78 0.77
CA GLY A 127 -3.08 -26.61 1.63
C GLY A 127 -3.49 -26.85 3.07
N MET A 128 -3.32 -25.81 3.89
CA MET A 128 -3.67 -25.82 5.30
C MET A 128 -5.18 -26.01 5.52
N TYR A 129 -6.03 -25.34 4.75
CA TYR A 129 -7.49 -25.49 4.84
C TYR A 129 -7.94 -26.93 4.58
N GLU A 130 -7.47 -27.57 3.50
CA GLU A 130 -7.80 -28.97 3.20
C GLU A 130 -7.33 -29.92 4.31
N LYS A 131 -6.09 -29.76 4.79
CA LYS A 131 -5.56 -30.55 5.91
C LYS A 131 -6.39 -30.39 7.19
N PHE A 132 -6.78 -29.16 7.54
CA PHE A 132 -7.56 -28.90 8.75
C PHE A 132 -9.01 -29.41 8.64
N ILE A 133 -9.68 -29.12 7.53
CA ILE A 133 -11.07 -29.51 7.30
C ILE A 133 -11.20 -31.05 7.35
N ASN A 134 -10.22 -31.77 6.78
CA ASN A 134 -10.21 -33.23 6.76
C ASN A 134 -9.64 -33.88 8.03
N SER A 135 -9.12 -33.13 9.02
CA SER A 135 -8.44 -33.69 10.21
C SER A 135 -9.39 -34.20 11.30
N GLN A 136 -10.67 -33.88 11.17
CA GLN A 136 -11.76 -34.17 12.11
C GLN A 136 -13.06 -34.17 11.31
N ASP A 137 -14.08 -34.87 11.81
CA ASP A 137 -15.45 -34.72 11.33
C ASP A 137 -15.95 -33.30 11.65
N ARG A 138 -15.85 -32.40 10.66
CA ARG A 138 -16.16 -30.96 10.73
C ARG A 138 -17.09 -30.55 9.61
N GLN A 139 -17.94 -29.56 9.88
CA GLN A 139 -18.80 -28.92 8.91
C GLN A 139 -18.37 -27.47 8.66
N VAL A 140 -18.31 -27.09 7.38
CA VAL A 140 -17.72 -25.83 6.93
C VAL A 140 -18.72 -24.99 6.15
N VAL A 141 -18.89 -23.73 6.54
CA VAL A 141 -19.64 -22.72 5.78
C VAL A 141 -18.70 -21.61 5.29
N GLY A 142 -18.65 -21.36 3.99
CA GLY A 142 -17.79 -20.34 3.40
C GLY A 142 -18.57 -19.11 2.91
N LEU A 143 -18.09 -17.90 3.19
CA LEU A 143 -18.63 -16.63 2.69
C LEU A 143 -17.76 -16.03 1.58
N THR A 144 -18.36 -15.47 0.53
CA THR A 144 -17.64 -14.73 -0.53
C THR A 144 -18.57 -13.79 -1.31
N ALA A 145 -18.02 -12.78 -1.99
CA ALA A 145 -18.72 -12.03 -3.04
C ALA A 145 -18.45 -12.59 -4.46
N THR A 146 -17.43 -13.43 -4.61
CA THR A 146 -16.88 -13.93 -5.88
C THR A 146 -16.76 -15.46 -5.81
N PRO A 147 -17.81 -16.22 -6.13
CA PRO A 147 -17.85 -17.68 -5.90
C PRO A 147 -17.09 -18.51 -6.97
N TYR A 148 -16.01 -17.97 -7.51
CA TYR A 148 -15.25 -18.53 -8.62
C TYR A 148 -13.77 -18.12 -8.56
N ARG A 149 -12.92 -18.90 -9.23
CA ARG A 149 -11.47 -18.65 -9.32
C ARG A 149 -10.98 -18.94 -10.75
N LEU A 150 -10.05 -18.15 -11.27
CA LEU A 150 -9.43 -18.42 -12.57
C LEU A 150 -8.59 -19.72 -12.49
N SER A 151 -8.68 -20.55 -13.52
CA SER A 151 -7.97 -21.82 -13.66
C SER A 151 -7.48 -21.95 -15.10
N SER A 152 -6.17 -21.98 -15.28
CA SER A 152 -5.54 -22.25 -16.58
C SER A 152 -5.60 -23.74 -16.91
N TYR A 153 -5.66 -24.06 -18.21
CA TYR A 153 -5.69 -25.41 -18.75
C TYR A 153 -4.90 -25.46 -20.07
N MET A 154 -4.46 -26.65 -20.49
CA MET A 154 -3.92 -26.80 -21.85
C MET A 154 -5.03 -26.46 -22.85
N GLY A 155 -4.81 -25.44 -23.67
CA GLY A 155 -5.79 -24.93 -24.63
C GLY A 155 -6.67 -23.75 -24.18
N GLY A 156 -6.47 -23.15 -23.00
CA GLY A 156 -7.15 -21.89 -22.63
C GLY A 156 -7.32 -21.61 -21.14
N SER A 157 -8.24 -20.71 -20.81
CA SER A 157 -8.56 -20.30 -19.43
C SER A 157 -10.02 -20.54 -19.07
N MET A 158 -10.30 -20.71 -17.78
CA MET A 158 -11.66 -20.92 -17.27
C MET A 158 -11.85 -20.31 -15.88
N LEU A 159 -12.90 -19.52 -15.69
CA LEU A 159 -13.37 -19.14 -14.35
C LEU A 159 -14.15 -20.32 -13.77
N LYS A 160 -13.64 -20.98 -12.73
CA LYS A 160 -14.20 -22.21 -12.17
C LYS A 160 -14.95 -21.92 -10.87
N PHE A 161 -16.22 -22.36 -10.78
CA PHE A 161 -17.06 -22.12 -9.60
C PHE A 161 -16.62 -22.99 -8.42
N LEU A 162 -16.70 -22.48 -7.18
CA LEU A 162 -16.06 -23.12 -6.02
C LEU A 162 -16.57 -24.55 -5.73
N THR A 163 -17.87 -24.84 -5.85
CA THR A 163 -18.44 -26.21 -5.69
C THR A 163 -18.00 -27.19 -6.79
N ARG A 164 -17.41 -26.68 -7.89
CA ARG A 164 -16.95 -27.46 -9.06
C ARG A 164 -15.43 -27.59 -9.10
N THR A 165 -14.72 -27.03 -8.13
CA THR A 165 -13.30 -27.32 -7.88
C THR A 165 -13.06 -28.80 -7.54
N ARG A 166 -11.82 -29.27 -7.68
CA ARG A 166 -11.43 -30.69 -7.46
C ARG A 166 -10.04 -30.78 -6.81
N PRO A 167 -9.87 -31.46 -5.65
CA PRO A 167 -10.91 -32.02 -4.80
C PRO A 167 -11.93 -30.97 -4.31
N ARG A 168 -13.06 -31.45 -3.79
CA ARG A 168 -14.27 -30.64 -3.57
C ARG A 168 -14.40 -30.30 -2.08
N ILE A 169 -14.06 -29.06 -1.70
CA ILE A 169 -14.24 -28.60 -0.31
C ILE A 169 -15.71 -28.29 -0.01
N PHE A 170 -16.42 -27.68 -0.97
CA PHE A 170 -17.83 -27.26 -0.82
C PHE A 170 -18.73 -28.05 -1.77
N SER A 171 -19.82 -28.61 -1.24
CA SER A 171 -20.77 -29.40 -2.01
C SER A 171 -22.03 -28.64 -2.39
N GLU A 172 -22.44 -27.69 -1.56
CA GLU A 172 -23.73 -27.00 -1.66
C GLU A 172 -23.55 -25.48 -1.57
N VAL A 173 -24.55 -24.73 -2.02
CA VAL A 173 -24.71 -23.28 -1.73
C VAL A 173 -25.96 -23.17 -0.88
N LEU A 174 -25.81 -22.60 0.32
CA LEU A 174 -26.85 -22.49 1.34
C LEU A 174 -27.71 -21.25 1.13
N TYR A 175 -27.10 -20.15 0.68
CA TYR A 175 -27.77 -18.89 0.44
C TYR A 175 -27.03 -18.04 -0.60
N VAL A 176 -27.81 -17.27 -1.36
CA VAL A 176 -27.32 -16.28 -2.32
C VAL A 176 -28.07 -14.98 -2.06
N CYS A 177 -27.32 -13.91 -1.83
CA CYS A 177 -27.78 -12.53 -2.01
C CYS A 177 -26.88 -11.87 -3.06
N GLN A 178 -27.32 -12.02 -4.30
CA GLN A 178 -26.68 -11.50 -5.51
C GLN A 178 -27.09 -10.04 -5.72
N THR A 179 -26.43 -9.34 -6.63
CA THR A 179 -26.60 -7.88 -6.80
C THR A 179 -28.04 -7.50 -7.13
N SER A 180 -28.75 -8.31 -7.92
CA SER A 180 -30.18 -8.13 -8.24
C SER A 180 -31.07 -8.02 -6.99
N ASP A 181 -30.73 -8.72 -5.91
CA ASP A 181 -31.60 -8.82 -4.74
C ASP A 181 -31.41 -7.61 -3.81
N LEU A 182 -30.21 -7.03 -3.81
CA LEU A 182 -29.91 -5.76 -3.16
C LEU A 182 -30.49 -4.57 -3.93
N LEU A 183 -30.55 -4.67 -5.26
CA LEU A 183 -31.19 -3.70 -6.14
C LEU A 183 -32.71 -3.70 -5.99
N ALA A 184 -33.34 -4.88 -6.08
CA ALA A 184 -34.79 -5.04 -5.93
C ALA A 184 -35.31 -4.58 -4.55
N LYS A 185 -34.45 -4.58 -3.52
CA LYS A 185 -34.75 -4.09 -2.17
C LYS A 185 -34.27 -2.65 -1.88
N GLY A 186 -33.82 -1.92 -2.91
CA GLY A 186 -33.41 -0.51 -2.78
C GLY A 186 -32.17 -0.26 -1.88
N TYR A 187 -31.36 -1.29 -1.63
CA TYR A 187 -30.13 -1.18 -0.83
C TYR A 187 -28.89 -0.82 -1.65
N LEU A 188 -28.95 -1.05 -2.97
CA LEU A 188 -28.07 -0.49 -3.99
C LEU A 188 -28.97 0.23 -5.01
N ALA A 189 -28.49 1.28 -5.67
CA ALA A 189 -29.21 1.90 -6.79
C ALA A 189 -28.93 1.18 -8.12
N ASP A 190 -29.94 1.09 -8.97
CA ASP A 190 -29.84 0.38 -10.26
C ASP A 190 -28.97 1.14 -11.25
N LEU A 191 -28.15 0.38 -11.97
CA LEU A 191 -27.23 0.89 -12.96
C LEU A 191 -27.81 0.63 -14.35
N LYS A 192 -28.07 1.69 -15.10
CA LYS A 192 -28.58 1.62 -16.47
C LYS A 192 -27.44 1.29 -17.42
N TYR A 193 -27.41 0.05 -17.91
CA TYR A 193 -26.40 -0.39 -18.86
C TYR A 193 -26.86 -0.18 -20.30
N TYR A 194 -25.94 0.28 -21.15
CA TYR A 194 -26.17 0.49 -22.57
C TYR A 194 -25.08 -0.22 -23.38
N ASP A 195 -25.46 -1.31 -24.07
CA ASP A 195 -24.58 -1.95 -25.04
C ASP A 195 -24.56 -1.14 -26.34
N LEU A 196 -23.41 -0.55 -26.66
CA LEU A 196 -23.13 0.14 -27.90
C LEU A 196 -21.88 -0.44 -28.59
N THR A 197 -21.52 -1.68 -28.25
CA THR A 197 -20.29 -2.37 -28.70
C THR A 197 -20.02 -2.15 -30.18
N ALA A 198 -18.92 -1.49 -30.51
CA ALA A 198 -18.49 -1.25 -31.89
C ALA A 198 -17.53 -2.32 -32.42
N ILE A 199 -16.74 -2.93 -31.53
CA ILE A 199 -15.67 -3.86 -31.92
C ILE A 199 -16.19 -5.29 -32.07
N ASN A 200 -15.75 -5.98 -33.12
CA ASN A 200 -15.95 -7.41 -33.30
C ASN A 200 -14.78 -8.19 -32.69
N MET A 201 -15.03 -8.80 -31.52
CA MET A 201 -14.04 -9.57 -30.78
C MET A 201 -13.60 -10.86 -31.46
N ASP A 202 -14.28 -11.34 -32.51
CA ASP A 202 -13.87 -12.52 -33.27
C ASP A 202 -12.57 -12.25 -34.07
N ASN A 203 -12.27 -10.98 -34.36
CA ASN A 203 -11.01 -10.56 -34.98
C ASN A 203 -9.87 -10.38 -33.95
N VAL A 204 -10.16 -10.34 -32.66
CA VAL A 204 -9.22 -10.01 -31.58
C VAL A 204 -8.71 -11.27 -30.88
N ARG A 205 -7.40 -11.51 -30.95
CA ARG A 205 -6.77 -12.74 -30.48
C ARG A 205 -6.51 -12.72 -28.97
N SER A 206 -6.27 -13.91 -28.42
CA SER A 206 -5.69 -14.08 -27.08
C SER A 206 -4.23 -13.66 -27.05
N ASN A 207 -3.78 -13.07 -25.94
CA ASN A 207 -2.35 -12.99 -25.65
C ASN A 207 -1.76 -14.38 -25.31
N SER A 208 -0.43 -14.48 -25.23
CA SER A 208 0.30 -15.75 -25.07
C SER A 208 -0.02 -16.52 -23.77
N THR A 209 -0.49 -15.84 -22.72
CA THR A 209 -0.92 -16.48 -21.47
C THR A 209 -2.40 -16.86 -21.46
N GLY A 210 -3.16 -16.48 -22.49
CA GLY A 210 -4.62 -16.59 -22.57
C GLY A 210 -5.38 -15.63 -21.65
N ALA A 211 -4.70 -14.94 -20.72
CA ALA A 211 -5.28 -14.20 -19.62
C ALA A 211 -5.92 -12.86 -20.02
N ASP A 212 -5.51 -12.25 -21.14
CA ASP A 212 -6.23 -11.12 -21.75
C ASP A 212 -6.12 -11.14 -23.29
N TYR A 213 -6.38 -10.02 -23.95
CA TYR A 213 -6.33 -9.87 -25.42
C TYR A 213 -4.94 -9.47 -25.96
N ASP A 214 -4.67 -9.81 -27.22
CA ASP A 214 -3.50 -9.35 -27.98
C ASP A 214 -3.69 -7.92 -28.51
N GLU A 215 -2.66 -7.08 -28.38
CA GLU A 215 -2.76 -5.65 -28.70
C GLU A 215 -2.81 -5.37 -30.20
N LYS A 216 -2.08 -6.13 -31.01
CA LYS A 216 -1.98 -5.86 -32.45
C LYS A 216 -3.31 -6.13 -33.14
N SER A 217 -3.94 -7.27 -32.85
CA SER A 217 -5.28 -7.58 -33.33
C SER A 217 -6.34 -6.63 -32.79
N LEU A 218 -6.18 -6.14 -31.55
CA LEU A 218 -7.10 -5.15 -30.98
C LEU A 218 -7.02 -3.78 -31.68
N LYS A 219 -5.81 -3.25 -31.98
CA LYS A 219 -5.67 -1.98 -32.72
C LYS A 219 -6.25 -2.07 -34.14
N MET A 220 -5.96 -3.14 -34.87
CA MET A 220 -6.53 -3.35 -36.21
C MET A 220 -8.07 -3.44 -36.19
N GLU A 221 -8.67 -4.00 -35.14
CA GLU A 221 -10.13 -4.01 -35.00
C GLU A 221 -10.70 -2.62 -34.63
N TYR A 222 -10.00 -1.82 -33.83
CA TYR A 222 -10.41 -0.46 -33.47
C TYR A 222 -10.46 0.46 -34.69
N GLU A 223 -9.47 0.35 -35.58
CA GLU A 223 -9.42 1.02 -36.88
C GLU A 223 -10.57 0.54 -37.78
N ARG A 224 -10.68 -0.78 -38.01
CA ARG A 224 -11.69 -1.41 -38.87
C ARG A 224 -13.13 -1.08 -38.49
N SER A 225 -13.42 -0.98 -37.20
CA SER A 225 -14.78 -0.75 -36.68
C SER A 225 -15.17 0.73 -36.57
N GLY A 226 -14.23 1.67 -36.80
CA GLY A 226 -14.47 3.09 -36.50
C GLY A 226 -14.76 3.35 -35.01
N PHE A 227 -14.24 2.48 -34.13
CA PHE A 227 -14.50 2.49 -32.69
C PHE A 227 -14.34 3.88 -32.07
N PHE A 228 -13.33 4.62 -32.50
CA PHE A 228 -13.00 5.92 -31.96
C PHE A 228 -14.07 7.01 -32.25
N ASP A 229 -14.69 7.03 -33.44
CA ASP A 229 -15.81 7.94 -33.72
C ASP A 229 -17.09 7.51 -33.00
N LYS A 230 -17.27 6.21 -32.75
CA LYS A 230 -18.34 5.71 -31.87
C LYS A 230 -18.15 6.19 -30.44
N LEU A 231 -16.94 6.09 -29.89
CA LEU A 231 -16.56 6.56 -28.54
C LEU A 231 -16.87 8.04 -28.36
N THR A 232 -16.44 8.86 -29.32
CA THR A 232 -16.72 10.30 -29.37
C THR A 232 -18.22 10.59 -29.45
N THR A 233 -18.91 9.98 -30.41
CA THR A 233 -20.36 10.19 -30.64
C THR A 233 -21.21 9.76 -29.46
N THR A 234 -20.82 8.69 -28.77
CA THR A 234 -21.50 8.18 -27.56
C THR A 234 -21.32 9.14 -26.39
N THR A 235 -20.10 9.61 -26.16
CA THR A 235 -19.77 10.57 -25.10
C THR A 235 -20.48 11.92 -25.31
N LEU A 236 -20.64 12.35 -26.57
CA LEU A 236 -21.45 13.53 -26.91
C LEU A 236 -22.94 13.34 -26.58
N ARG A 237 -23.52 12.17 -26.90
CA ARG A 237 -24.97 11.89 -26.71
C ARG A 237 -25.40 11.86 -25.25
N VAL A 238 -24.53 11.49 -24.32
CA VAL A 238 -24.85 11.53 -22.87
C VAL A 238 -24.81 12.96 -22.30
N LEU A 239 -23.92 13.81 -22.81
CA LEU A 239 -23.80 15.20 -22.36
C LEU A 239 -24.80 16.15 -23.02
N LYS A 240 -25.17 15.87 -24.28
CA LYS A 240 -26.13 16.64 -25.07
C LYS A 240 -27.19 15.69 -25.64
N PRO A 241 -28.03 15.08 -24.78
CA PRO A 241 -29.08 14.16 -25.22
C PRO A 241 -30.19 14.92 -25.97
N LYS A 242 -30.86 14.25 -26.91
CA LYS A 242 -32.02 14.83 -27.62
C LYS A 242 -33.28 14.96 -26.74
N SER A 243 -33.33 14.22 -25.64
CA SER A 243 -34.41 14.24 -24.65
C SER A 243 -33.89 13.68 -23.32
N GLY A 244 -34.47 14.14 -22.20
CA GLY A 244 -34.02 13.78 -20.85
C GLY A 244 -32.89 14.66 -20.30
N ILE A 245 -32.44 14.35 -19.09
CA ILE A 245 -31.49 15.17 -18.32
C ILE A 245 -30.05 14.89 -18.78
N PRO A 246 -29.24 15.93 -19.14
CA PRO A 246 -27.81 15.79 -19.39
C PRO A 246 -27.05 15.12 -18.25
N ARG A 247 -26.12 14.21 -18.58
CA ARG A 247 -25.26 13.56 -17.58
C ARG A 247 -24.25 14.57 -16.99
N LYS A 248 -24.07 14.53 -15.67
CA LYS A 248 -23.26 15.48 -14.90
C LYS A 248 -21.76 15.17 -14.96
N GLY A 249 -21.39 13.89 -14.96
CA GLY A 249 -19.99 13.46 -14.88
C GLY A 249 -19.77 12.08 -15.51
N VAL A 250 -19.03 12.05 -16.62
CA VAL A 250 -18.75 10.87 -17.44
C VAL A 250 -17.29 10.42 -17.28
N LEU A 251 -17.07 9.22 -16.74
CA LEU A 251 -15.74 8.59 -16.65
C LEU A 251 -15.57 7.55 -17.76
N VAL A 252 -14.66 7.78 -18.70
CA VAL A 252 -14.40 6.90 -19.85
C VAL A 252 -13.13 6.08 -19.62
N PHE A 253 -13.18 4.77 -19.84
CA PHE A 253 -12.02 3.86 -19.77
C PHE A 253 -11.62 3.44 -21.19
N THR A 254 -10.42 3.77 -21.66
CA THR A 254 -9.91 3.38 -23.00
C THR A 254 -8.77 2.35 -22.89
N ARG A 255 -8.40 1.68 -24.00
CA ARG A 255 -7.25 0.74 -23.96
C ARG A 255 -5.94 1.47 -24.24
N PHE A 256 -5.89 2.28 -25.29
CA PHE A 256 -4.71 3.04 -25.69
C PHE A 256 -4.88 4.54 -25.41
N VAL A 257 -3.79 5.30 -25.50
CA VAL A 257 -3.72 6.73 -25.14
C VAL A 257 -4.34 7.59 -26.24
N GLU A 258 -4.06 7.20 -27.47
CA GLU A 258 -4.48 7.83 -28.73
C GLU A 258 -6.03 7.97 -28.80
N GLU A 259 -6.77 7.00 -28.26
CA GLU A 259 -8.25 7.06 -28.11
C GLU A 259 -8.71 8.18 -27.19
N ALA A 260 -8.02 8.36 -26.06
CA ALA A 260 -8.40 9.32 -25.03
C ALA A 260 -8.02 10.75 -25.43
N GLU A 261 -6.89 10.91 -26.10
CA GLU A 261 -6.41 12.17 -26.67
C GLU A 261 -7.41 12.72 -27.68
N SER A 262 -7.65 11.99 -28.77
CA SER A 262 -8.53 12.51 -29.82
C SER A 262 -10.00 12.58 -29.37
N LEU A 263 -10.44 11.76 -28.41
CA LEU A 263 -11.76 11.89 -27.79
C LEU A 263 -11.93 13.28 -27.16
N VAL A 264 -10.94 13.70 -26.37
CA VAL A 264 -10.99 14.98 -25.65
C VAL A 264 -10.83 16.16 -26.61
N GLU A 265 -10.04 16.05 -27.68
CA GLU A 265 -10.00 17.04 -28.76
C GLU A 265 -11.38 17.23 -29.40
N LYS A 266 -12.01 16.14 -29.88
CA LYS A 266 -13.32 16.19 -30.54
C LYS A 266 -14.45 16.66 -29.59
N LEU A 267 -14.32 16.47 -28.28
CA LEU A 267 -15.22 17.04 -27.27
C LEU A 267 -14.97 18.56 -27.06
N LYS A 268 -13.71 18.99 -26.92
CA LYS A 268 -13.35 20.41 -26.75
C LYS A 268 -13.81 21.27 -27.93
N ILE A 269 -13.60 20.79 -29.16
CA ILE A 269 -14.08 21.43 -30.40
C ILE A 269 -15.61 21.63 -30.40
N LYS A 270 -16.36 20.80 -29.66
CA LYS A 270 -17.83 20.86 -29.52
C LYS A 270 -18.29 21.58 -28.25
N GLY A 271 -17.43 22.39 -27.65
CA GLY A 271 -17.72 23.21 -26.46
C GLY A 271 -18.02 22.37 -25.23
N ILE A 272 -17.29 21.28 -25.01
CA ILE A 272 -17.42 20.41 -23.84
C ILE A 272 -16.11 20.38 -23.06
N SER A 273 -16.20 20.68 -21.77
CA SER A 273 -15.10 20.54 -20.83
C SER A 273 -14.78 19.05 -20.60
N ALA A 274 -13.65 18.61 -21.16
CA ALA A 274 -13.19 17.24 -21.13
C ALA A 274 -11.68 17.18 -20.88
N ALA A 275 -11.23 16.15 -20.18
CA ALA A 275 -9.85 15.98 -19.75
C ALA A 275 -9.41 14.50 -19.72
N ILE A 276 -8.11 14.25 -19.56
CA ILE A 276 -7.51 12.91 -19.67
C ILE A 276 -6.66 12.60 -18.44
N VAL A 277 -6.84 11.40 -17.88
CA VAL A 277 -6.05 10.80 -16.81
C VAL A 277 -5.45 9.48 -17.32
N THR A 278 -4.42 9.57 -18.16
CA THR A 278 -3.57 8.42 -18.46
C THR A 278 -2.51 8.25 -17.36
N GLY A 279 -1.62 7.28 -17.51
CA GLY A 279 -0.37 7.30 -16.75
C GLY A 279 0.40 8.62 -16.95
N ALA A 280 0.33 9.21 -18.15
CA ALA A 280 1.12 10.37 -18.52
C ALA A 280 0.71 11.70 -17.86
N THR A 281 -0.51 11.80 -17.31
CA THR A 281 -1.08 12.99 -16.65
C THR A 281 -0.39 13.26 -15.29
N THR A 282 0.04 14.50 -15.04
CA THR A 282 0.77 14.89 -13.81
C THR A 282 -0.10 14.81 -12.56
N LYS A 283 0.50 14.70 -11.35
CA LYS A 283 -0.30 14.56 -10.12
C LYS A 283 -1.15 15.81 -9.83
N ALA A 284 -0.59 17.01 -9.96
CA ALA A 284 -1.33 18.26 -9.74
C ALA A 284 -2.47 18.45 -10.76
N GLU A 285 -2.20 18.22 -12.04
CA GLU A 285 -3.18 18.22 -13.12
C GLU A 285 -4.28 17.16 -12.90
N ARG A 286 -3.90 15.95 -12.46
CA ARG A 286 -4.85 14.87 -12.13
C ARG A 286 -5.71 15.20 -10.91
N GLU A 287 -5.16 15.83 -9.88
CA GLU A 287 -5.93 16.30 -8.73
C GLU A 287 -6.86 17.47 -9.13
N SER A 288 -6.42 18.42 -9.96
CA SER A 288 -7.30 19.44 -10.56
C SER A 288 -8.42 18.79 -11.37
N ILE A 289 -8.11 18.01 -12.40
CA ILE A 289 -9.08 17.32 -13.25
C ILE A 289 -10.11 16.54 -12.42
N LEU A 290 -9.68 15.80 -11.39
CA LEU A 290 -10.59 15.03 -10.54
C LEU A 290 -11.41 15.92 -9.58
N GLN A 291 -10.88 17.07 -9.14
CA GLN A 291 -11.64 18.02 -8.33
C GLN A 291 -12.61 18.86 -9.19
N ASP A 292 -12.18 19.30 -10.37
CA ASP A 292 -12.99 19.94 -11.40
C ASP A 292 -14.11 19.00 -11.89
N PHE A 293 -13.86 17.70 -11.96
CA PHE A 293 -14.86 16.66 -12.27
C PHE A 293 -15.83 16.40 -11.11
N LYS A 294 -15.37 16.50 -9.86
CA LYS A 294 -16.24 16.51 -8.66
C LYS A 294 -17.09 17.77 -8.55
N ASN A 295 -16.53 18.92 -8.92
CA ASN A 295 -17.20 20.22 -8.97
C ASN A 295 -18.11 20.34 -10.21
N GLY A 296 -18.07 19.38 -11.15
CA GLY A 296 -18.82 19.41 -12.40
C GLY A 296 -18.35 20.46 -13.42
N ILE A 297 -17.17 21.06 -13.24
CA ILE A 297 -16.50 21.97 -14.17
C ILE A 297 -15.96 21.17 -15.37
N VAL A 298 -15.33 20.02 -15.11
CA VAL A 298 -15.04 19.00 -16.13
C VAL A 298 -16.24 18.05 -16.20
N LYS A 299 -16.72 17.78 -17.43
CA LYS A 299 -17.86 16.88 -17.68
C LYS A 299 -17.44 15.47 -18.09
N VAL A 300 -16.26 15.33 -18.70
CA VAL A 300 -15.69 14.04 -19.13
C VAL A 300 -14.27 13.89 -18.64
N VAL A 301 -13.96 12.76 -18.02
CA VAL A 301 -12.59 12.31 -17.76
C VAL A 301 -12.37 11.00 -18.51
N ALA A 302 -11.48 11.00 -19.51
CA ALA A 302 -11.00 9.78 -20.15
C ALA A 302 -9.79 9.21 -19.40
N ASN A 303 -9.67 7.89 -19.27
CA ASN A 303 -8.61 7.26 -18.50
C ASN A 303 -8.06 5.99 -19.17
N VAL A 304 -6.75 5.79 -19.01
CA VAL A 304 -5.98 4.67 -19.61
C VAL A 304 -5.19 4.00 -18.50
N GLY A 305 -5.57 2.78 -18.13
CA GLY A 305 -4.92 1.95 -17.10
C GLY A 305 -5.03 2.46 -15.64
N THR A 306 -5.29 3.74 -15.45
CA THR A 306 -5.53 4.36 -14.13
C THR A 306 -6.97 4.08 -13.65
N LEU A 307 -7.35 4.59 -12.46
CA LEU A 307 -8.73 4.57 -11.97
C LEU A 307 -9.39 3.16 -11.97
N THR A 308 -8.65 2.11 -11.57
CA THR A 308 -9.06 0.70 -11.37
C THR A 308 -9.14 0.20 -9.89
N THR A 309 -8.26 0.66 -8.98
CA THR A 309 -8.08 0.47 -7.49
C THR A 309 -9.13 0.95 -6.44
N GLY A 310 -8.87 2.08 -5.73
CA GLY A 310 -9.68 2.86 -4.74
C GLY A 310 -9.88 4.40 -5.04
N PHE A 311 -10.95 4.80 -5.75
CA PHE A 311 -11.42 6.16 -6.11
C PHE A 311 -12.87 6.22 -5.62
N ASP A 312 -13.26 7.31 -4.98
CA ASP A 312 -14.58 7.48 -4.38
C ASP A 312 -15.20 8.79 -4.89
N TYR A 313 -16.31 8.65 -5.60
CA TYR A 313 -17.14 9.75 -6.07
C TYR A 313 -18.60 9.27 -6.10
N PRO A 314 -19.36 9.44 -4.99
CA PRO A 314 -20.74 8.98 -4.89
C PRO A 314 -21.65 9.51 -6.01
N GLU A 315 -21.41 10.74 -6.45
CA GLU A 315 -22.18 11.42 -7.51
C GLU A 315 -21.74 11.10 -8.94
N LEU A 316 -20.73 10.23 -9.16
CA LEU A 316 -20.32 9.80 -10.50
C LEU A 316 -21.50 9.15 -11.25
N ASP A 317 -22.15 9.87 -12.14
CA ASP A 317 -23.42 9.42 -12.72
C ASP A 317 -23.25 8.55 -13.97
N THR A 318 -22.08 8.56 -14.63
CA THR A 318 -21.88 7.86 -15.90
C THR A 318 -20.48 7.27 -16.04
N VAL A 319 -20.39 6.02 -16.48
CA VAL A 319 -19.15 5.36 -16.90
C VAL A 319 -19.29 4.87 -18.34
N ILE A 320 -18.22 4.97 -19.14
CA ILE A 320 -18.12 4.41 -20.49
C ILE A 320 -16.92 3.44 -20.54
N LEU A 321 -17.16 2.20 -20.93
CA LEU A 321 -16.15 1.14 -21.06
C LEU A 321 -15.76 0.98 -22.54
N GLY A 322 -14.57 1.49 -22.86
CA GLY A 322 -13.90 1.40 -24.16
C GLY A 322 -12.61 0.57 -24.15
N ARG A 323 -12.38 -0.23 -23.09
CA ARG A 323 -11.34 -1.27 -23.03
C ARG A 323 -12.00 -2.64 -22.90
N PRO A 324 -11.70 -3.63 -23.76
CA PRO A 324 -12.06 -5.02 -23.49
C PRO A 324 -11.10 -5.63 -22.47
N THR A 325 -11.60 -6.54 -21.65
CA THR A 325 -10.75 -7.44 -20.86
C THR A 325 -11.40 -8.81 -20.67
N LYS A 326 -10.57 -9.84 -20.52
CA LYS A 326 -11.02 -11.18 -20.08
C LYS A 326 -11.10 -11.32 -18.56
N SER A 327 -10.43 -10.45 -17.80
CA SER A 327 -10.26 -10.62 -16.35
C SER A 327 -11.37 -9.96 -15.54
N LEU A 328 -12.30 -10.80 -15.08
CA LEU A 328 -13.36 -10.42 -14.12
C LEU A 328 -12.81 -9.99 -12.73
N ALA A 329 -11.47 -10.01 -12.54
CA ALA A 329 -10.76 -9.53 -11.35
C ALA A 329 -9.93 -8.24 -11.57
N LEU A 330 -9.57 -7.90 -12.82
CA LEU A 330 -9.10 -6.54 -13.18
C LEU A 330 -10.24 -5.52 -13.15
N TYR A 331 -11.48 -6.02 -13.17
CA TYR A 331 -12.67 -5.34 -12.67
C TYR A 331 -12.57 -4.95 -11.15
N TYR A 332 -11.46 -5.27 -10.42
CA TYR A 332 -11.30 -5.07 -8.96
C TYR A 332 -9.95 -4.53 -8.36
N GLN A 333 -8.77 -5.22 -8.34
CA GLN A 333 -7.64 -4.82 -7.43
C GLN A 333 -6.15 -5.19 -7.78
N MET A 334 -5.16 -4.49 -7.18
CA MET A 334 -3.69 -4.41 -7.48
C MET A 334 -2.86 -4.08 -6.18
N CYS A 335 -1.54 -4.42 -6.05
CA CYS A 335 -0.73 -4.33 -4.79
C CYS A 335 0.86 -4.27 -4.89
N LEU A 336 1.59 -4.12 -3.76
CA LEU A 336 3.08 -4.18 -3.51
C LEU A 336 3.57 -5.53 -2.92
N ASP A 337 4.90 -5.80 -2.84
CA ASP A 337 5.44 -7.00 -2.15
C ASP A 337 5.55 -6.92 -0.60
N MET A 338 5.60 -8.09 0.07
CA MET A 338 5.62 -8.21 1.54
C MET A 338 6.93 -7.79 2.23
N LYS A 339 8.01 -7.58 1.46
CA LYS A 339 9.31 -7.10 2.00
C LYS A 339 9.42 -5.58 2.01
N THR A 340 8.45 -4.90 1.39
CA THR A 340 8.32 -3.45 1.40
C THR A 340 7.70 -2.99 2.72
N GLU A 341 8.26 -1.94 3.32
CA GLU A 341 7.81 -1.22 4.51
C GLU A 341 7.24 0.15 4.08
N ILE A 342 6.33 0.74 4.86
CA ILE A 342 5.76 2.07 4.60
C ILE A 342 6.01 2.99 5.79
N LEU A 343 6.43 4.23 5.52
CA LEU A 343 6.68 5.23 6.56
C LEU A 343 5.38 5.71 7.18
N THR A 344 5.31 5.65 8.51
CA THR A 344 4.24 6.18 9.35
C THR A 344 4.79 7.13 10.39
N LYS A 345 3.92 7.78 11.18
CA LYS A 345 4.35 8.53 12.37
C LYS A 345 5.06 7.68 13.43
N ARG A 346 4.95 6.34 13.39
CA ARG A 346 5.69 5.41 14.26
C ARG A 346 7.00 4.90 13.63
N GLY A 347 7.42 5.45 12.49
CA GLY A 347 8.55 4.96 11.69
C GLY A 347 8.12 4.06 10.53
N PHE A 348 9.08 3.36 9.93
CA PHE A 348 8.81 2.41 8.84
C PHE A 348 8.19 1.12 9.38
N LEU A 349 6.99 0.80 8.90
CA LEU A 349 6.22 -0.37 9.33
C LEU A 349 5.96 -1.32 8.15
N LYS A 350 6.06 -2.62 8.41
CA LYS A 350 5.60 -3.69 7.51
C LYS A 350 4.08 -3.84 7.62
N TYR A 351 3.51 -4.54 6.65
CA TYR A 351 2.11 -5.01 6.68
C TYR A 351 1.66 -5.59 8.04
N SER A 352 2.52 -6.35 8.73
CA SER A 352 2.20 -6.97 10.03
C SER A 352 2.11 -5.99 11.22
N GLU A 353 2.71 -4.80 11.07
CA GLU A 353 2.98 -3.83 12.14
C GLU A 353 2.09 -2.57 12.05
N ILE A 354 1.53 -2.30 10.86
CA ILE A 354 0.69 -1.13 10.53
C ILE A 354 -0.81 -1.40 10.78
N SER A 355 -1.54 -0.41 11.29
CA SER A 355 -3.00 -0.46 11.49
C SER A 355 -3.72 0.65 10.69
N LYS A 356 -5.06 0.69 10.69
CA LYS A 356 -5.81 1.79 10.06
C LYS A 356 -5.75 3.12 10.85
N ASP A 357 -5.32 3.06 12.10
CA ASP A 357 -5.16 4.23 12.98
C ASP A 357 -3.84 4.97 12.75
N ASP A 358 -2.89 4.31 12.07
CA ASP A 358 -1.63 4.93 11.65
C ASP A 358 -1.86 6.06 10.65
N LYS A 359 -0.99 7.07 10.74
CA LYS A 359 -0.87 8.11 9.71
C LYS A 359 0.38 7.83 8.89
N VAL A 360 0.18 7.58 7.60
CA VAL A 360 1.22 7.27 6.61
C VAL A 360 1.79 8.54 5.99
N ALA A 361 3.07 8.52 5.66
CA ALA A 361 3.73 9.60 4.94
C ALA A 361 3.37 9.52 3.45
N ALA A 362 2.55 10.46 3.00
CA ALA A 362 2.23 10.67 1.60
C ALA A 362 3.07 11.81 1.00
N TYR A 363 3.15 11.85 -0.33
CA TYR A 363 3.98 12.81 -1.07
C TYR A 363 3.16 13.58 -2.11
N HIS A 364 3.11 14.90 -2.02
CA HIS A 364 2.35 15.79 -2.91
C HIS A 364 3.11 17.12 -3.07
N GLY A 365 3.31 17.60 -4.29
CA GLY A 365 3.95 18.90 -4.59
C GLY A 365 5.35 19.06 -3.96
N GLY A 366 6.19 18.03 -4.03
CA GLY A 366 7.52 18.00 -3.38
C GLY A 366 7.52 17.76 -1.86
N LYS A 367 6.35 17.89 -1.21
CA LYS A 367 6.21 17.83 0.26
C LYS A 367 5.85 16.44 0.76
N ILE A 368 6.26 16.13 1.98
CA ILE A 368 5.77 14.96 2.72
C ILE A 368 4.71 15.40 3.73
N VAL A 369 3.58 14.69 3.76
CA VAL A 369 2.42 14.99 4.60
C VAL A 369 1.90 13.69 5.24
N PHE A 370 1.78 13.67 6.56
CA PHE A 370 1.17 12.54 7.27
C PHE A 370 -0.36 12.56 7.17
N THR A 371 -0.95 11.48 6.66
CA THR A 371 -2.38 11.36 6.37
C THR A 371 -2.93 10.03 6.89
N SER A 372 -4.21 10.00 7.27
CA SER A 372 -4.90 8.78 7.71
C SER A 372 -4.98 7.75 6.59
N ILE A 373 -5.00 6.46 6.97
CA ILE A 373 -5.21 5.35 6.05
C ILE A 373 -6.71 5.14 5.81
N GLU A 374 -7.12 5.14 4.54
CA GLU A 374 -8.50 4.83 4.11
C GLU A 374 -8.72 3.31 4.03
N ASP A 375 -7.73 2.61 3.48
CA ASP A 375 -7.82 1.20 3.14
C ASP A 375 -6.46 0.50 3.30
N ILE A 376 -6.47 -0.75 3.74
CA ILE A 376 -5.29 -1.63 3.72
C ILE A 376 -5.69 -2.82 2.86
N VAL A 377 -5.10 -2.90 1.67
CA VAL A 377 -5.27 -4.02 0.75
C VAL A 377 -4.23 -5.07 1.11
N HIS A 378 -4.66 -6.32 1.25
CA HIS A 378 -3.78 -7.49 1.35
C HIS A 378 -4.45 -8.66 0.64
N ARG A 379 -3.71 -9.35 -0.23
CA ARG A 379 -4.20 -10.52 -0.98
C ARG A 379 -3.05 -11.44 -1.35
N GLN A 380 -3.39 -12.67 -1.75
CA GLN A 380 -2.42 -13.55 -2.40
C GLN A 380 -2.16 -13.08 -3.85
N THR A 381 -0.98 -13.41 -4.40
CA THR A 381 -0.73 -13.30 -5.83
C THR A 381 -1.47 -14.38 -6.61
N TYR A 382 -1.73 -14.13 -7.90
CA TYR A 382 -2.23 -15.16 -8.81
C TYR A 382 -1.10 -15.78 -9.66
N GLU A 383 -1.34 -16.99 -10.14
CA GLU A 383 -0.37 -17.73 -10.97
C GLU A 383 -0.20 -17.01 -12.32
N GLY A 384 1.03 -16.60 -12.63
CA GLY A 384 1.35 -15.74 -13.78
C GLY A 384 1.11 -14.23 -13.56
N GLU A 385 0.95 -13.76 -12.32
CA GLU A 385 0.91 -12.32 -12.03
C GLU A 385 2.27 -11.64 -12.32
N PRO A 386 2.35 -10.63 -13.20
CA PRO A 386 3.62 -10.00 -13.55
C PRO A 386 4.14 -9.14 -12.40
N PHE A 387 5.43 -9.28 -12.09
CA PHE A 387 6.12 -8.43 -11.12
C PHE A 387 7.18 -7.57 -11.78
N VAL A 388 7.31 -6.34 -11.28
CA VAL A 388 8.37 -5.41 -11.66
C VAL A 388 9.32 -5.24 -10.49
N SER A 389 10.61 -5.44 -10.76
CA SER A 389 11.66 -5.48 -9.76
C SER A 389 12.83 -4.57 -10.13
N PHE A 390 13.41 -3.91 -9.14
CA PHE A 390 14.63 -3.12 -9.30
C PHE A 390 15.52 -3.22 -8.06
N CYS A 391 16.83 -3.37 -8.26
CA CYS A 391 17.80 -3.36 -7.18
C CYS A 391 19.18 -2.88 -7.64
N ASN A 392 19.60 -1.73 -7.12
CA ASN A 392 20.97 -1.22 -7.21
C ASN A 392 21.46 -0.72 -5.83
N SER A 393 22.57 0.00 -5.80
CA SER A 393 23.18 0.60 -4.60
C SER A 393 22.37 1.73 -3.95
N HIS A 394 21.30 2.21 -4.60
CA HIS A 394 20.58 3.43 -4.24
C HIS A 394 19.07 3.22 -4.12
N LEU A 395 18.50 2.27 -4.88
CA LEU A 395 17.08 1.92 -4.91
C LEU A 395 16.89 0.39 -4.81
N ASP A 396 15.78 0.00 -4.20
CA ASP A 396 15.30 -1.37 -4.09
C ASP A 396 13.77 -1.34 -4.10
N PHE A 397 13.12 -2.06 -5.02
CA PHE A 397 11.67 -2.24 -4.97
C PHE A 397 11.20 -3.48 -5.73
N ARG A 398 10.01 -3.95 -5.37
CA ARG A 398 9.32 -5.05 -6.02
C ARG A 398 7.81 -4.90 -5.87
N VAL A 399 7.10 -4.80 -6.99
CA VAL A 399 5.66 -4.50 -7.03
C VAL A 399 4.97 -5.29 -8.15
N THR A 400 3.64 -5.41 -8.11
CA THR A 400 2.88 -5.97 -9.25
C THR A 400 2.98 -5.01 -10.46
N GLY A 401 2.95 -5.54 -11.69
CA GLY A 401 3.12 -4.73 -12.91
C GLY A 401 2.09 -3.59 -13.04
N GLU A 402 0.91 -3.80 -12.48
CA GLU A 402 -0.21 -2.86 -12.42
C GLU A 402 -0.16 -1.91 -11.18
N HIS A 403 0.92 -1.88 -10.41
CA HIS A 403 1.10 -0.91 -9.32
C HIS A 403 1.55 0.47 -9.84
N ASP A 404 1.10 1.57 -9.21
CA ASP A 404 1.45 2.94 -9.61
C ASP A 404 2.85 3.35 -9.08
N LEU A 405 3.81 3.63 -9.96
CA LEU A 405 5.08 4.28 -9.63
C LEU A 405 5.02 5.79 -9.86
N LEU A 406 5.63 6.59 -8.98
CA LEU A 406 5.85 8.01 -9.24
C LEU A 406 7.08 8.21 -10.12
N VAL A 407 6.88 8.76 -11.32
CA VAL A 407 7.94 8.97 -12.32
C VAL A 407 7.91 10.38 -12.90
N LYS A 408 9.06 10.84 -13.40
CA LYS A 408 9.17 11.93 -14.37
C LYS A 408 10.36 11.71 -15.31
N SER A 409 10.34 12.31 -16.50
CA SER A 409 11.46 12.20 -17.46
C SER A 409 12.65 13.05 -16.98
N ARG A 410 13.89 12.59 -17.22
CA ARG A 410 15.09 13.42 -16.95
C ARG A 410 15.04 14.73 -17.73
N GLY A 411 15.21 15.86 -17.03
CA GLY A 411 15.10 17.21 -17.60
C GLY A 411 13.68 17.79 -17.60
N SER A 412 12.65 17.03 -17.20
CA SER A 412 11.29 17.55 -17.09
C SER A 412 11.14 18.45 -15.86
N VAL A 413 10.61 19.66 -16.08
CA VAL A 413 10.20 20.62 -15.04
C VAL A 413 8.86 20.21 -14.41
N CYS A 414 8.09 19.36 -15.08
CA CYS A 414 6.78 18.90 -14.64
C CYS A 414 6.85 18.07 -13.35
N ASP A 415 5.75 18.12 -12.59
CA ASP A 415 5.59 17.38 -11.36
C ASP A 415 5.52 15.86 -11.59
N TYR A 416 5.74 15.07 -10.54
CA TYR A 416 5.69 13.60 -10.66
C TYR A 416 4.30 13.11 -11.06
N LYS A 417 4.27 12.06 -11.88
CA LYS A 417 3.06 11.39 -12.35
C LYS A 417 3.04 9.93 -11.96
N LYS A 418 1.84 9.37 -11.80
CA LYS A 418 1.63 7.94 -11.50
C LYS A 418 1.46 7.15 -12.79
N GLU A 419 2.39 6.25 -13.08
CA GLU A 419 2.39 5.33 -14.23
C GLU A 419 2.48 3.88 -13.75
N LYS A 420 1.99 2.89 -14.52
CA LYS A 420 2.06 1.50 -14.07
C LYS A 420 3.50 1.01 -14.11
N ALA A 421 3.87 0.18 -13.13
CA ALA A 421 5.22 -0.31 -12.99
C ALA A 421 5.71 -1.03 -14.27
N GLN A 422 4.84 -1.73 -15.00
CA GLN A 422 5.15 -2.38 -16.27
C GLN A 422 5.43 -1.37 -17.39
N ASP A 423 4.54 -0.38 -17.61
CA ASP A 423 4.70 0.70 -18.60
C ASP A 423 6.03 1.47 -18.36
N VAL A 424 6.40 1.64 -17.08
CA VAL A 424 7.65 2.29 -16.66
C VAL A 424 8.90 1.48 -17.06
N MET A 425 8.80 0.18 -17.30
CA MET A 425 9.92 -0.63 -17.83
C MET A 425 10.11 -0.43 -19.34
N GLU A 426 9.01 -0.23 -20.06
CA GLU A 426 8.99 -0.11 -21.52
C GLU A 426 9.46 1.27 -21.99
N ARG A 427 9.34 2.29 -21.12
CA ARG A 427 9.89 3.64 -21.31
C ARG A 427 11.33 3.64 -21.82
N ASN A 428 11.59 4.50 -22.81
CA ASN A 428 12.93 4.83 -23.26
C ASN A 428 13.59 5.95 -22.44
N GLY A 429 14.92 6.00 -22.44
CA GLY A 429 15.70 7.07 -21.78
C GLY A 429 15.90 6.91 -20.27
N MET A 430 16.08 8.03 -19.57
CA MET A 430 16.35 8.07 -18.12
C MET A 430 15.12 8.53 -17.33
N ILE A 431 14.67 7.69 -16.41
CA ILE A 431 13.46 7.85 -15.62
C ILE A 431 13.85 8.32 -14.22
N ILE A 432 13.28 9.42 -13.75
CA ILE A 432 13.51 9.96 -12.41
C ILE A 432 12.35 9.54 -11.49
N VAL A 433 12.68 9.08 -10.29
CA VAL A 433 11.73 8.70 -9.23
C VAL A 433 12.02 9.44 -7.92
N PRO A 434 11.01 9.81 -7.09
CA PRO A 434 11.24 10.53 -5.85
C PRO A 434 11.71 9.59 -4.73
N VAL A 435 12.61 10.07 -3.87
CA VAL A 435 13.17 9.30 -2.74
C VAL A 435 13.16 10.04 -1.40
N SER A 436 12.92 11.35 -1.39
CA SER A 436 12.71 12.16 -0.19
C SER A 436 11.91 13.42 -0.55
N GLY A 437 11.48 14.18 0.45
CA GLY A 437 10.72 15.42 0.29
C GLY A 437 10.83 16.32 1.52
N ILE A 438 10.03 17.38 1.55
CA ILE A 438 10.04 18.37 2.63
C ILE A 438 8.72 18.31 3.40
N GLU A 439 8.75 17.86 4.65
CA GLU A 439 7.65 18.08 5.60
C GLU A 439 7.82 19.49 6.20
N TYR A 440 6.76 20.29 6.16
CA TYR A 440 6.78 21.62 6.77
C TYR A 440 6.67 21.54 8.29
N THR A 441 7.53 22.29 8.97
CA THR A 441 7.49 22.56 10.40
C THR A 441 8.12 23.92 10.67
N GLU A 442 7.66 24.61 11.71
CA GLU A 442 8.17 25.91 12.15
C GLU A 442 9.65 25.83 12.57
N GLY A 443 10.09 24.66 13.04
CA GLY A 443 11.40 24.44 13.63
C GLY A 443 11.34 24.26 15.15
N LEU A 444 12.50 24.01 15.74
CA LEU A 444 12.68 24.15 17.19
C LEU A 444 12.95 25.62 17.55
N PRO A 445 12.45 26.12 18.70
CA PRO A 445 12.83 27.43 19.23
C PRO A 445 14.22 27.32 19.88
N LEU A 446 15.25 27.19 19.03
CA LEU A 446 16.66 26.96 19.35
C LEU A 446 17.54 27.62 18.27
N THR A 447 18.69 28.16 18.66
CA THR A 447 19.68 28.69 17.70
C THR A 447 20.50 27.57 17.05
N ASP A 448 21.22 27.88 15.97
CA ASP A 448 22.07 26.89 15.28
C ASP A 448 23.19 26.34 16.17
N ASP A 449 23.77 27.15 17.07
CA ASP A 449 24.72 26.64 18.08
C ASP A 449 24.03 25.67 19.07
N GLU A 450 22.79 25.93 19.47
CA GLU A 450 22.04 25.02 20.36
C GLU A 450 21.67 23.71 19.64
N ILE A 451 21.37 23.76 18.34
CA ILE A 451 21.16 22.58 17.49
C ILE A 451 22.48 21.81 17.28
N CYS A 452 23.60 22.51 17.09
CA CYS A 452 24.93 21.91 17.01
C CYS A 452 25.30 21.19 18.31
N PHE A 453 24.99 21.79 19.46
CA PHE A 453 25.13 21.15 20.78
C PHE A 453 24.30 19.86 20.87
N LEU A 454 23.03 19.86 20.45
CA LEU A 454 22.23 18.62 20.40
C LEU A 454 22.86 17.55 19.49
N GLY A 455 23.44 17.97 18.36
CA GLY A 455 24.16 17.08 17.44
C GLY A 455 25.42 16.46 18.04
N TRP A 456 26.18 17.21 18.83
CA TRP A 456 27.33 16.70 19.60
C TRP A 456 26.92 15.80 20.77
N VAL A 457 25.78 16.05 21.39
CA VAL A 457 25.28 15.22 22.51
C VAL A 457 24.74 13.88 22.02
N ILE A 458 24.04 13.83 20.89
CA ILE A 458 23.43 12.57 20.42
C ILE A 458 24.46 11.60 19.81
N SER A 459 25.64 12.09 19.39
CA SER A 459 26.76 11.28 18.91
C SER A 459 27.74 10.89 20.03
N ASP A 460 28.56 11.85 20.49
CA ASP A 460 29.69 11.66 21.43
C ASP A 460 29.31 11.93 22.90
N GLY A 461 28.05 12.29 23.20
CA GLY A 461 27.60 12.74 24.52
C GLY A 461 26.95 11.66 25.41
N ASN A 462 27.60 11.33 26.53
CA ASN A 462 27.03 10.44 27.55
C ASN A 462 26.42 11.23 28.73
N VAL A 463 25.21 10.88 29.18
CA VAL A 463 24.55 11.48 30.35
C VAL A 463 24.88 10.66 31.61
N ASN A 464 25.51 11.30 32.59
CA ASN A 464 25.90 10.67 33.85
C ASN A 464 24.69 10.55 34.80
N LYS A 465 24.26 9.30 35.07
CA LYS A 465 23.06 8.97 35.87
C LYS A 465 23.08 9.46 37.33
N HIS A 466 24.22 9.87 37.88
CA HIS A 466 24.34 10.26 39.29
C HIS A 466 24.24 11.76 39.54
N ASN A 467 24.56 12.60 38.55
CA ASN A 467 24.61 14.05 38.68
C ASN A 467 24.03 14.80 37.46
N ASN A 468 23.46 14.04 36.51
CA ASN A 468 22.99 14.49 35.20
C ASN A 468 24.02 15.28 34.38
N ALA A 469 25.33 15.18 34.65
CA ALA A 469 26.33 15.85 33.82
C ALA A 469 26.39 15.21 32.43
N ILE A 470 26.47 16.03 31.38
CA ILE A 470 26.77 15.56 30.02
C ILE A 470 28.29 15.48 29.87
N HIS A 471 28.80 14.36 29.39
CA HIS A 471 30.20 14.14 29.05
C HIS A 471 30.31 13.95 27.54
N ILE A 472 30.76 14.97 26.80
CA ILE A 472 31.14 14.85 25.38
C ILE A 472 32.63 14.51 25.33
N VAL A 473 33.03 13.46 24.60
CA VAL A 473 34.40 12.96 24.58
C VAL A 473 34.98 13.03 23.17
N GLN A 474 36.12 13.70 22.99
CA GLN A 474 36.74 13.88 21.67
C GLN A 474 38.24 13.57 21.68
N SER A 475 38.74 12.97 20.59
CA SER A 475 40.16 12.66 20.38
C SER A 475 41.00 13.93 20.28
N VAL A 476 42.17 13.99 20.94
CA VAL A 476 43.08 15.15 20.82
C VAL A 476 43.56 15.40 19.38
N LYS A 477 43.46 14.41 18.48
CA LYS A 477 43.80 14.56 17.05
C LYS A 477 42.75 15.35 16.26
N ASN A 478 41.54 15.50 16.78
CA ASN A 478 40.41 16.12 16.10
C ASN A 478 40.26 17.57 16.59
N GLU A 479 41.30 18.39 16.38
CA GLU A 479 41.37 19.75 16.93
C GLU A 479 40.18 20.63 16.56
N ASP A 480 39.65 20.52 15.34
CA ASP A 480 38.59 21.41 14.88
C ASP A 480 37.23 21.04 15.47
N ASN A 481 37.00 19.74 15.75
CA ASN A 481 35.87 19.29 16.59
C ASN A 481 36.00 19.86 18.01
N ILE A 482 37.22 19.88 18.58
CA ILE A 482 37.51 20.44 19.91
C ILE A 482 37.21 21.95 19.94
N LYS A 483 37.70 22.71 18.94
CA LYS A 483 37.47 24.16 18.79
C LYS A 483 35.97 24.47 18.63
N GLU A 484 35.24 23.69 17.83
CA GLU A 484 33.79 23.85 17.66
C GLU A 484 33.01 23.58 18.95
N ILE A 485 33.30 22.48 19.67
CA ILE A 485 32.63 22.19 20.95
C ILE A 485 32.87 23.32 21.96
N GLU A 486 34.09 23.86 22.04
CA GLU A 486 34.41 24.99 22.93
C GLU A 486 33.70 26.29 22.52
N MET A 487 33.60 26.57 21.22
CA MET A 487 32.90 27.73 20.67
C MET A 487 31.39 27.63 20.93
N VAL A 488 30.77 26.51 20.55
CA VAL A 488 29.33 26.26 20.73
C VAL A 488 28.93 26.38 22.20
N LEU A 489 29.61 25.67 23.11
CA LEU A 489 29.31 25.71 24.54
C LEU A 489 29.46 27.12 25.14
N LYS A 490 30.41 27.91 24.65
CA LYS A 490 30.60 29.31 25.04
C LYS A 490 29.47 30.21 24.52
N ASN A 491 29.12 30.10 23.23
CA ASN A 491 28.10 30.94 22.59
C ASN A 491 26.72 30.76 23.24
N ILE A 492 26.33 29.52 23.55
CA ILE A 492 25.02 29.19 24.17
C ILE A 492 24.99 29.39 25.69
N GLY A 493 26.09 29.86 26.27
CA GLY A 493 26.23 30.20 27.70
C GLY A 493 26.20 28.99 28.64
N LEU A 494 26.71 27.81 28.23
CA LEU A 494 26.77 26.63 29.10
C LEU A 494 28.07 26.56 29.90
N ARG A 495 27.94 26.28 31.20
CA ARG A 495 29.10 25.96 32.05
C ARG A 495 29.59 24.54 31.81
N TYR A 496 30.79 24.43 31.27
CA TYR A 496 31.51 23.17 31.12
C TYR A 496 32.85 23.14 31.87
N SER A 497 33.49 21.98 31.88
CA SER A 497 34.89 21.79 32.29
C SER A 497 35.57 20.87 31.29
N LYS A 498 36.76 21.25 30.79
CA LYS A 498 37.54 20.48 29.82
C LYS A 498 38.68 19.78 30.54
N ILE A 499 38.69 18.44 30.50
CA ILE A 499 39.69 17.60 31.16
C ILE A 499 40.43 16.78 30.11
N LEU A 500 41.77 16.79 30.13
CA LEU A 500 42.59 15.92 29.31
C LEU A 500 42.76 14.56 30.01
N ALA A 501 42.08 13.53 29.49
CA ALA A 501 42.27 12.15 29.94
C ALA A 501 43.41 11.51 29.14
N LYS A 502 44.57 11.36 29.79
CA LYS A 502 45.73 10.65 29.23
C LYS A 502 45.57 9.14 29.34
N ARG A 503 45.79 8.40 28.25
CA ARG A 503 45.78 6.92 28.27
C ARG A 503 47.11 6.38 28.80
N LYS A 504 47.07 5.23 29.48
CA LYS A 504 48.25 4.52 30.03
C LYS A 504 48.16 3.02 29.75
N GLY A 505 49.31 2.34 29.65
CA GLY A 505 49.44 0.90 29.41
C GLY A 505 49.86 0.54 27.99
N GLU A 506 50.32 -0.70 27.78
CA GLU A 506 50.90 -1.18 26.51
C GLU A 506 49.93 -1.11 25.31
N PHE A 507 48.62 -1.09 25.58
CA PHE A 507 47.57 -0.98 24.56
C PHE A 507 47.25 0.48 24.16
N ALA A 508 48.15 1.44 24.42
CA ALA A 508 48.02 2.86 24.08
C ALA A 508 48.12 3.18 22.57
N LYS A 509 47.54 2.34 21.70
CA LYS A 509 47.42 2.57 20.24
C LYS A 509 46.42 3.68 19.87
N TYR A 510 45.65 4.16 20.84
CA TYR A 510 44.64 5.20 20.68
C TYR A 510 45.10 6.51 21.32
N ALA A 511 44.75 7.64 20.71
CA ALA A 511 45.12 8.96 21.22
C ALA A 511 44.46 9.28 22.57
N ASP A 512 45.05 10.24 23.28
CA ASP A 512 44.42 10.89 24.43
C ASP A 512 43.08 11.54 24.04
N THR A 513 42.24 11.84 25.04
CA THR A 513 40.90 12.39 24.82
C THR A 513 40.64 13.60 25.70
N TYR A 514 40.03 14.64 25.16
CA TYR A 514 39.39 15.69 25.94
C TYR A 514 37.97 15.27 26.33
N HIS A 515 37.62 15.50 27.59
CA HIS A 515 36.29 15.27 28.16
C HIS A 515 35.69 16.63 28.51
N PHE A 516 34.59 16.98 27.85
CA PHE A 516 33.80 18.18 28.10
C PHE A 516 32.64 17.83 29.02
N ILE A 517 32.76 18.21 30.30
CA ILE A 517 31.78 17.91 31.34
C ILE A 517 30.86 19.12 31.52
N VAL A 518 29.64 19.04 31.00
CA VAL A 518 28.64 20.11 31.01
C VAL A 518 27.70 19.91 32.21
N SER A 519 27.52 20.96 33.03
CA SER A 519 26.71 20.90 34.26
C SER A 519 25.22 20.87 33.97
N TYR A 520 24.44 20.08 34.72
CA TYR A 520 22.97 20.01 34.59
C TYR A 520 22.26 21.30 35.06
N GLY A 521 22.48 21.68 36.32
CA GLY A 521 21.88 22.87 36.94
C GLY A 521 22.80 24.10 36.95
N MET A 522 22.28 25.22 37.46
CA MET A 522 23.02 26.49 37.57
C MET A 522 24.28 26.40 38.45
N PRO A 523 25.29 27.28 38.24
CA PRO A 523 26.52 27.29 39.03
C PRO A 523 26.26 27.63 40.52
N ARG A 524 26.53 26.68 41.43
CA ARG A 524 26.34 26.84 42.89
C ARG A 524 27.30 27.83 43.60
N ARG A 525 28.10 28.63 42.87
CA ARG A 525 29.00 29.64 43.43
C ARG A 525 28.87 30.96 42.68
N LYS A 526 28.69 32.06 43.42
CA LYS A 526 28.90 33.42 42.92
C LYS A 526 30.38 33.68 42.78
N SER A 527 30.86 33.80 41.54
CA SER A 527 32.08 34.53 41.20
C SER A 527 31.84 35.20 39.85
N ASP A 528 32.50 36.33 39.59
CA ASP A 528 32.13 37.18 38.45
C ASP A 528 32.37 36.49 37.10
N ARG A 529 33.34 35.56 37.06
CA ARG A 529 33.63 34.66 35.93
C ARG A 529 32.54 33.60 35.65
N LEU A 530 31.48 33.53 36.47
CA LEU A 530 30.36 32.60 36.32
C LEU A 530 29.01 33.31 36.11
N ILE A 531 28.97 34.65 36.11
CA ILE A 531 27.75 35.42 35.85
C ILE A 531 27.27 35.14 34.42
N GLY A 532 25.96 34.88 34.26
CA GLY A 532 25.33 34.58 32.98
C GLY A 532 25.46 33.13 32.49
N LEU A 533 26.31 32.29 33.10
CA LEU A 533 26.46 30.89 32.69
C LEU A 533 25.38 29.98 33.28
N THR A 534 24.85 29.09 32.43
CA THR A 534 23.74 28.17 32.72
C THR A 534 24.17 26.70 32.72
N GLY A 535 23.28 25.82 33.17
CA GLY A 535 23.39 24.38 32.99
C GLY A 535 22.49 23.88 31.86
N TRP A 536 22.70 22.65 31.39
CA TRP A 536 22.03 22.13 30.19
C TRP A 536 20.55 21.76 30.40
N SER A 537 20.00 21.84 31.62
CA SER A 537 18.61 21.46 31.91
C SER A 537 17.55 22.12 31.01
N LYS A 538 17.82 23.31 30.42
CA LYS A 538 16.93 23.91 29.40
C LYS A 538 16.67 23.03 28.16
N TYR A 539 17.52 22.03 27.92
CA TYR A 539 17.44 21.08 26.80
C TYR A 539 16.94 19.68 27.19
N GLU A 540 16.55 19.44 28.45
CA GLU A 540 16.14 18.10 28.93
C GLU A 540 15.00 17.48 28.08
N LYS A 541 14.05 18.31 27.63
CA LYS A 541 12.99 17.90 26.69
C LYS A 541 13.47 17.45 25.30
N TYR A 542 14.75 17.57 24.96
CA TYR A 542 15.35 17.16 23.68
C TYR A 542 16.42 16.07 23.81
N ILE A 543 16.99 15.87 25.00
CA ILE A 543 18.14 14.99 25.24
C ILE A 543 17.71 13.81 26.12
N ILE A 544 18.08 12.59 25.72
CA ILE A 544 17.95 11.38 26.56
C ILE A 544 19.33 10.75 26.78
N GLY A 545 20.12 10.61 25.72
CA GLY A 545 21.53 10.22 25.77
C GLY A 545 22.11 9.92 24.39
N CYS A 546 23.38 9.50 24.35
CA CYS A 546 24.06 8.98 23.15
C CYS A 546 23.15 8.00 22.39
N LYS A 547 22.86 8.32 21.13
CA LYS A 547 22.11 7.52 20.16
C LYS A 547 20.73 7.05 20.67
N GLN A 548 20.07 7.90 21.44
CA GLN A 548 18.69 7.73 21.89
C GLN A 548 17.84 8.89 21.36
N TRP A 549 16.79 8.58 20.59
CA TRP A 549 15.97 9.58 19.91
C TRP A 549 14.89 10.16 20.81
N ASN A 550 14.64 11.47 20.68
CA ASN A 550 13.55 12.18 21.37
C ASN A 550 12.57 12.71 20.32
N ASP A 551 11.26 12.46 20.48
CA ASP A 551 10.22 12.87 19.52
C ASP A 551 10.12 14.40 19.31
N ASN A 552 10.72 15.22 20.16
CA ASN A 552 10.82 16.66 19.89
C ASN A 552 11.84 16.99 18.77
N LEU A 553 12.83 16.15 18.51
CA LEU A 553 13.82 16.37 17.43
C LEU A 553 13.16 16.34 16.04
N ASP A 554 12.06 15.60 15.88
CA ASP A 554 11.22 15.56 14.67
C ASP A 554 10.63 16.93 14.27
N LYS A 555 10.71 17.94 15.14
CA LYS A 555 10.27 19.33 14.89
C LYS A 555 11.37 20.24 14.31
N MET A 556 12.62 19.79 14.20
CA MET A 556 13.67 20.57 13.50
C MET A 556 13.21 20.89 12.08
N ASN A 557 13.42 22.12 11.60
CA ASN A 557 13.20 22.47 10.20
C ASN A 557 14.37 21.99 9.31
N GLU A 558 14.36 22.31 8.00
CA GLU A 558 15.38 21.83 7.07
C GLU A 558 16.79 22.39 7.36
N ALA A 559 16.90 23.67 7.71
CA ALA A 559 18.18 24.31 8.05
C ALA A 559 18.74 23.74 9.36
N GLN A 560 17.90 23.63 10.40
CA GLN A 560 18.28 23.03 11.68
C GLN A 560 18.71 21.56 11.51
N PHE A 561 18.02 20.78 10.68
CA PHE A 561 18.47 19.41 10.39
C PHE A 561 19.81 19.37 9.66
N GLU A 562 20.12 20.35 8.81
CA GLU A 562 21.42 20.45 8.13
C GLU A 562 22.55 20.81 9.10
N VAL A 563 22.33 21.70 10.07
CA VAL A 563 23.28 21.95 11.17
C VAL A 563 23.48 20.66 12.00
N PHE A 564 22.39 20.06 12.46
CA PHE A 564 22.39 18.85 13.30
C PHE A 564 23.14 17.67 12.66
N ILE A 565 22.87 17.38 11.37
CA ILE A 565 23.51 16.25 10.68
C ILE A 565 25.00 16.49 10.41
N ASN A 566 25.43 17.75 10.26
CA ASN A 566 26.85 18.11 10.10
C ASN A 566 27.63 17.87 11.40
N SER A 567 27.08 18.21 12.57
CA SER A 567 27.69 17.90 13.88
C SER A 567 27.81 16.38 14.09
N ILE A 568 26.76 15.62 13.79
CA ILE A 568 26.78 14.14 13.89
C ILE A 568 27.81 13.55 12.91
N TYR A 569 27.93 14.08 11.68
CA TYR A 569 28.95 13.62 10.72
C TYR A 569 30.39 13.89 11.20
N ARG A 570 30.66 15.01 11.89
CA ARG A 570 32.00 15.28 12.46
C ARG A 570 32.41 14.30 13.55
N ALA A 571 31.44 13.78 14.31
CA ALA A 571 31.64 12.74 15.32
C ALA A 571 31.69 11.32 14.71
N ASP A 572 30.58 10.87 14.13
CA ASP A 572 30.30 9.48 13.73
C ASP A 572 30.54 9.18 12.24
N GLY A 573 31.14 10.11 11.50
CA GLY A 573 31.37 10.01 10.06
C GLY A 573 32.49 9.05 9.66
N ASP A 574 32.32 8.36 8.52
CA ASP A 574 33.43 7.61 7.92
C ASP A 574 34.35 8.54 7.11
N HIS A 575 35.30 9.15 7.81
CA HIS A 575 36.29 10.10 7.26
C HIS A 575 37.36 9.47 6.36
N ARG A 576 37.30 8.15 6.08
CA ARG A 576 38.26 7.47 5.17
C ARG A 576 37.95 7.67 3.69
N ILE A 577 36.80 8.25 3.36
CA ILE A 577 36.47 8.66 2.00
C ILE A 577 37.12 10.03 1.75
N ALA A 578 38.30 10.03 1.14
CA ALA A 578 39.10 11.23 0.92
C ALA A 578 38.29 12.35 0.22
N ILE A 579 38.39 13.56 0.76
CA ILE A 579 37.64 14.73 0.31
C ILE A 579 38.44 15.47 -0.76
N ASP A 580 37.83 15.62 -1.93
CA ASP A 580 38.08 16.73 -2.84
C ASP A 580 36.78 17.56 -2.92
N TYR A 581 36.86 18.82 -3.39
CA TYR A 581 35.88 19.87 -3.12
C TYR A 581 34.41 19.48 -3.37
N GLN A 582 33.55 19.74 -2.38
CA GLN A 582 32.12 19.38 -2.31
C GLN A 582 31.82 17.87 -2.13
N ALA A 583 31.89 17.39 -0.88
CA ALA A 583 31.47 16.05 -0.46
C ALA A 583 29.95 15.79 -0.63
N LYS A 584 29.52 15.49 -1.87
CA LYS A 584 28.12 15.31 -2.29
C LYS A 584 27.43 14.02 -1.78
N SER A 585 27.96 13.39 -0.74
CA SER A 585 27.37 12.29 0.05
C SER A 585 28.35 11.82 1.12
N PHE A 586 27.85 11.47 2.31
CA PHE A 586 28.62 10.94 3.43
C PHE A 586 27.91 9.75 4.09
N ALA A 587 28.52 9.13 5.10
CA ALA A 587 27.90 8.08 5.90
C ALA A 587 28.15 8.28 7.41
N ILE A 588 27.18 7.92 8.25
CA ILE A 588 27.21 8.05 9.72
C ILE A 588 27.00 6.68 10.36
N SER A 589 27.85 6.32 11.31
CA SER A 589 27.78 5.08 12.09
C SER A 589 26.75 5.18 13.21
N CYS A 590 25.61 4.51 13.03
CA CYS A 590 24.54 4.43 14.03
C CYS A 590 24.79 3.31 15.07
N GLY A 591 25.94 2.63 15.03
CA GLY A 591 26.26 1.52 15.92
C GLY A 591 25.21 0.40 15.84
N THR A 592 24.86 -0.20 16.98
CA THR A 592 23.77 -1.19 17.11
C THR A 592 22.38 -0.56 17.28
N PHE A 593 22.25 0.78 17.26
CA PHE A 593 21.04 1.49 17.66
C PHE A 593 20.03 1.60 16.51
N LYS A 594 19.22 0.53 16.32
CA LYS A 594 18.25 0.44 15.22
C LYS A 594 17.21 1.56 15.21
N ASP A 595 16.58 1.88 16.34
CA ASP A 595 15.57 2.96 16.40
C ASP A 595 16.19 4.31 16.01
N TYR A 596 17.35 4.65 16.57
CA TYR A 596 18.11 5.84 16.18
C TYR A 596 18.37 5.88 14.66
N ALA A 597 18.75 4.76 14.04
CA ALA A 597 18.93 4.68 12.59
C ALA A 597 17.60 4.87 11.81
N ASP A 598 16.52 4.18 12.20
CA ASP A 598 15.20 4.30 11.55
C ASP A 598 14.63 5.73 11.69
N ARG A 599 14.78 6.35 12.86
CA ARG A 599 14.34 7.72 13.18
C ARG A 599 15.15 8.78 12.45
N LEU A 600 16.48 8.67 12.45
CA LEU A 600 17.35 9.59 11.74
C LEU A 600 17.18 9.47 10.22
N GLN A 601 16.97 8.26 9.69
CA GLN A 601 16.55 8.07 8.30
C GLN A 601 15.18 8.74 8.05
N SER A 602 14.18 8.48 8.88
CA SER A 602 12.83 9.09 8.78
C SER A 602 12.87 10.62 8.75
N LEU A 603 13.65 11.27 9.63
CA LEU A 603 13.77 12.73 9.65
C LEU A 603 14.50 13.24 8.40
N ALA A 604 15.62 12.62 8.00
CA ALA A 604 16.38 13.00 6.81
C ALA A 604 15.51 13.00 5.53
N LEU A 605 14.71 11.95 5.35
CA LEU A 605 13.78 11.81 4.22
C LEU A 605 12.69 12.89 4.19
N ARG A 606 12.34 13.44 5.36
CA ARG A 606 11.38 14.53 5.54
C ARG A 606 12.02 15.93 5.50
N ARG A 607 13.33 16.02 5.24
CA ARG A 607 14.12 17.26 5.12
C ARG A 607 14.96 17.30 3.83
N GLY A 608 14.48 16.65 2.76
CA GLY A 608 15.10 16.67 1.43
C GLY A 608 16.37 15.81 1.26
N TRP A 609 16.76 15.01 2.24
CA TRP A 609 17.92 14.12 2.15
C TRP A 609 17.50 12.70 1.74
N ARG A 610 18.11 12.16 0.68
CA ARG A 610 18.09 10.72 0.44
C ARG A 610 19.01 10.06 1.46
N CYS A 611 18.43 9.30 2.38
CA CYS A 611 19.16 8.48 3.32
C CYS A 611 18.86 7.00 3.05
N ASN A 612 19.91 6.18 2.86
CA ASN A 612 19.79 4.72 2.73
C ASN A 612 20.46 4.04 3.92
N GLN A 613 19.81 3.02 4.48
CA GLN A 613 20.33 2.17 5.55
C GLN A 613 21.04 0.95 4.95
N THR A 614 22.24 0.67 5.46
CA THR A 614 23.00 -0.57 5.22
C THR A 614 23.20 -1.26 6.56
N GLU A 615 22.97 -2.57 6.59
CA GLU A 615 23.15 -3.40 7.78
C GLU A 615 24.35 -4.32 7.56
N TYR A 616 25.24 -4.43 8.56
CA TYR A 616 26.38 -5.34 8.53
C TYR A 616 26.56 -6.05 9.87
N ILE A 617 26.93 -7.32 9.82
CA ILE A 617 27.19 -8.14 11.00
C ILE A 617 28.63 -7.85 11.44
N ALA A 618 28.83 -7.34 12.65
CA ALA A 618 30.17 -7.15 13.22
C ALA A 618 30.80 -8.50 13.62
N THR A 619 32.11 -8.51 13.86
CA THR A 619 32.87 -9.71 14.27
C THR A 619 32.41 -10.32 15.60
N ASN A 620 31.64 -9.59 16.42
CA ASN A 620 31.00 -10.07 17.65
C ASN A 620 29.54 -10.56 17.44
N GLY A 621 29.09 -10.69 16.18
CA GLY A 621 27.72 -11.12 15.82
C GLY A 621 26.66 -10.02 15.89
N GLY A 622 26.95 -8.84 16.41
CA GLY A 622 25.98 -7.74 16.52
C GLY A 622 25.74 -7.02 15.19
N THR A 623 24.47 -6.84 14.80
CA THR A 623 24.10 -6.00 13.64
C THR A 623 24.43 -4.54 13.90
N GLN A 624 25.18 -3.95 12.98
CA GLN A 624 25.53 -2.54 12.95
C GLN A 624 24.77 -1.83 11.81
N TYR A 625 24.38 -0.58 12.05
CA TYR A 625 23.60 0.24 11.13
C TYR A 625 24.44 1.40 10.59
N LEU A 626 24.59 1.47 9.27
CA LEU A 626 25.28 2.56 8.57
C LEU A 626 24.27 3.32 7.71
N LEU A 627 24.12 4.62 7.96
CA LEU A 627 23.24 5.48 7.18
C LEU A 627 24.04 6.29 6.15
N HIS A 628 23.66 6.19 4.87
CA HIS A 628 24.30 6.87 3.75
C HIS A 628 23.47 8.07 3.27
N PHE A 629 23.95 9.28 3.55
CA PHE A 629 23.24 10.53 3.29
C PHE A 629 23.65 11.16 1.95
N LYS A 630 22.68 11.79 1.30
CA LYS A 630 22.90 12.67 0.14
C LYS A 630 21.75 13.69 0.04
N LYS A 631 22.05 14.99 0.08
CA LYS A 631 21.07 16.06 -0.18
C LYS A 631 20.58 15.94 -1.64
N LEU A 632 19.41 15.32 -1.82
CA LEU A 632 18.90 14.84 -3.10
C LEU A 632 17.50 14.26 -2.90
N THR A 633 16.52 14.76 -3.66
CA THR A 633 15.11 14.35 -3.57
C THR A 633 14.70 13.23 -4.52
N TYR A 634 15.61 12.77 -5.39
CA TYR A 634 15.28 11.81 -6.45
C TYR A 634 16.39 10.80 -6.73
N CYS A 635 16.06 9.73 -7.46
CA CYS A 635 17.02 8.78 -8.05
C CYS A 635 16.63 8.46 -9.50
N THR A 636 17.54 7.81 -10.23
CA THR A 636 17.36 7.50 -11.66
C THR A 636 17.31 6.00 -11.92
N ILE A 637 16.38 5.57 -12.78
CA ILE A 637 16.24 4.22 -13.34
C ILE A 637 16.53 4.33 -14.85
N ALA A 638 17.29 3.38 -15.41
CA ALA A 638 17.51 3.30 -16.85
C ALA A 638 16.36 2.57 -17.55
N GLY A 639 15.79 3.21 -18.57
CA GLY A 639 14.79 2.66 -19.47
C GLY A 639 15.39 1.91 -20.68
N ASN A 640 14.51 1.43 -21.55
CA ASN A 640 14.76 0.33 -22.47
C ASN A 640 15.79 0.63 -23.58
N SER A 641 15.96 1.89 -23.99
CA SER A 641 16.95 2.32 -24.99
C SER A 641 18.38 2.50 -24.46
N VAL A 642 18.59 2.50 -23.13
CA VAL A 642 19.93 2.70 -22.54
C VAL A 642 20.68 1.37 -22.57
N LYS A 643 21.68 1.20 -23.45
CA LYS A 643 22.49 -0.04 -23.52
C LYS A 643 23.08 -0.39 -22.15
N ASP A 644 23.00 -1.66 -21.75
CA ASP A 644 23.73 -2.19 -20.58
C ASP A 644 25.24 -2.22 -20.92
N GLY A 645 25.93 -1.10 -20.68
CA GLY A 645 27.33 -0.91 -21.02
C GLY A 645 27.90 0.41 -20.48
N ALA A 646 29.22 0.50 -20.37
CA ALA A 646 29.88 1.69 -19.84
C ALA A 646 30.07 2.78 -20.91
N VAL A 647 29.54 3.98 -20.64
CA VAL A 647 29.92 5.21 -21.35
C VAL A 647 30.68 6.08 -20.34
N GLY A 648 31.96 6.36 -20.62
CA GLY A 648 32.78 7.24 -19.77
C GLY A 648 33.15 6.66 -18.39
N GLY A 649 33.53 5.38 -18.31
CA GLY A 649 34.23 4.80 -17.14
C GLY A 649 33.45 4.67 -15.83
N LYS A 650 32.14 4.97 -15.80
CA LYS A 650 31.29 4.87 -14.60
C LYS A 650 30.43 3.60 -14.64
N LYS A 651 30.18 3.01 -13.46
CA LYS A 651 29.46 1.72 -13.30
C LYS A 651 28.11 1.74 -14.04
N PRO A 652 27.70 0.63 -14.68
CA PRO A 652 26.55 0.61 -15.58
C PRO A 652 25.24 0.95 -14.86
N TYR A 653 24.39 1.74 -15.51
CA TYR A 653 23.03 1.98 -15.05
C TYR A 653 22.22 0.70 -15.19
N LYS A 654 21.88 0.05 -14.07
CA LYS A 654 20.96 -1.09 -14.11
C LYS A 654 19.59 -0.65 -14.64
N ARG A 655 19.02 -1.46 -15.53
CA ARG A 655 17.59 -1.49 -15.84
C ARG A 655 16.80 -2.11 -14.69
N ALA A 656 15.55 -1.70 -14.54
CA ALA A 656 14.55 -2.50 -13.83
C ALA A 656 14.03 -3.62 -14.74
N ARG A 657 13.58 -4.73 -14.15
CA ARG A 657 13.24 -5.96 -14.89
C ARG A 657 11.88 -6.50 -14.47
N ILE A 658 11.07 -6.82 -15.47
CA ILE A 658 9.89 -7.66 -15.31
C ILE A 658 10.36 -9.08 -14.96
N GLN A 659 9.83 -9.64 -13.88
CA GLN A 659 9.96 -11.05 -13.52
C GLN A 659 8.62 -11.73 -13.82
N ALA A 660 8.64 -12.70 -14.73
CA ALA A 660 7.46 -13.42 -15.17
C ALA A 660 7.06 -14.58 -14.24
N GLU A 661 7.91 -14.95 -13.29
CA GLU A 661 7.72 -16.11 -12.41
C GLU A 661 7.79 -15.75 -10.94
N LEU A 662 6.97 -16.46 -10.15
CA LEU A 662 6.99 -16.41 -8.70
C LEU A 662 6.60 -17.75 -8.09
N SER A 663 7.13 -18.01 -6.89
CA SER A 663 6.74 -19.15 -6.07
C SER A 663 5.24 -19.09 -5.72
N LYS A 664 4.57 -20.24 -5.82
CA LYS A 664 3.13 -20.37 -5.59
C LYS A 664 2.74 -19.83 -4.20
N GLY A 665 1.96 -18.76 -4.18
CA GLY A 665 1.25 -18.29 -3.00
C GLY A 665 1.92 -17.19 -2.17
N GLU A 666 2.89 -16.44 -2.72
CA GLU A 666 3.32 -15.17 -2.10
C GLU A 666 2.11 -14.21 -1.94
N TYR A 667 2.20 -13.31 -0.97
CA TYR A 667 1.18 -12.28 -0.73
C TYR A 667 1.66 -10.91 -1.24
N VAL A 668 0.72 -9.99 -1.37
CA VAL A 668 0.95 -8.61 -1.75
C VAL A 668 0.01 -7.67 -0.99
N TRP A 669 0.48 -6.47 -0.67
CA TRP A 669 -0.23 -5.51 0.17
C TRP A 669 -0.11 -4.07 -0.33
N CYS A 670 -0.95 -3.14 0.13
CA CYS A 670 -0.81 -1.70 -0.09
C CYS A 670 -1.73 -0.93 0.85
N VAL A 671 -1.34 0.28 1.29
CA VAL A 671 -2.29 1.22 1.92
C VAL A 671 -2.88 2.17 0.87
N LYS A 672 -4.02 2.79 1.21
CA LYS A 672 -4.59 3.91 0.46
C LYS A 672 -4.76 5.11 1.37
N ASP A 673 -4.52 6.28 0.80
CA ASP A 673 -4.63 7.59 1.42
C ASP A 673 -5.20 8.59 0.38
N LYS A 674 -5.66 9.74 0.86
CA LYS A 674 -6.31 10.77 0.03
C LYS A 674 -5.44 11.37 -1.09
N PHE A 675 -4.11 11.41 -0.92
CA PHE A 675 -3.16 11.86 -1.94
C PHE A 675 -2.70 10.70 -2.86
N GLY A 676 -2.96 9.47 -2.42
CA GLY A 676 -2.67 8.23 -3.11
C GLY A 676 -1.20 8.01 -3.41
N THR A 677 -0.33 8.34 -2.47
CA THR A 677 1.12 8.22 -2.60
C THR A 677 1.74 7.84 -1.27
N ILE A 678 2.80 7.04 -1.30
CA ILE A 678 3.39 6.43 -0.09
C ILE A 678 4.91 6.50 -0.14
N VAL A 679 5.53 6.87 0.97
CA VAL A 679 6.98 6.72 1.18
C VAL A 679 7.26 5.29 1.62
N THR A 680 7.96 4.50 0.79
CA THR A 680 8.26 3.09 1.06
C THR A 680 9.75 2.84 1.27
N ARG A 681 10.10 1.79 2.01
CA ARG A 681 11.47 1.32 2.23
C ARG A 681 11.55 -0.18 1.97
N ARG A 682 12.63 -0.62 1.34
CA ARG A 682 12.92 -2.04 1.10
C ARG A 682 14.43 -2.27 1.15
N ASN A 683 14.87 -3.27 1.90
CA ASN A 683 16.30 -3.53 2.14
C ASN A 683 17.08 -2.25 2.55
N GLY A 684 16.50 -1.43 3.43
CA GLY A 684 17.07 -0.13 3.88
C GLY A 684 17.05 1.03 2.87
N LYS A 685 16.68 0.79 1.61
CA LYS A 685 16.65 1.80 0.52
C LYS A 685 15.22 2.31 0.33
N VAL A 686 15.08 3.60 -0.01
CA VAL A 686 13.80 4.32 0.05
C VAL A 686 13.35 4.77 -1.33
N LEU A 687 12.04 4.66 -1.58
CA LEU A 687 11.39 5.06 -2.83
C LEU A 687 9.97 5.54 -2.53
N ILE A 688 9.54 6.63 -3.17
CA ILE A 688 8.18 7.16 -3.02
C ILE A 688 7.35 6.70 -4.22
N MET A 689 6.19 6.09 -3.95
CA MET A 689 5.32 5.43 -4.94
C MET A 689 3.90 5.98 -4.93
N GLY A 690 3.07 5.51 -5.86
CA GLY A 690 1.62 5.71 -5.86
C GLY A 690 0.88 4.69 -4.98
N ASN A 691 -0.45 4.72 -5.05
CA ASN A 691 -1.35 3.76 -4.43
C ASN A 691 -2.13 2.99 -5.52
N CYS A 692 -3.34 2.55 -5.22
CA CYS A 692 -4.23 1.95 -6.22
C CYS A 692 -5.61 2.64 -6.15
N GLY A 693 -6.07 3.37 -7.20
CA GLY A 693 -7.35 4.18 -7.29
C GLY A 693 -8.41 3.67 -8.32
N ARG A 694 -9.77 3.66 -8.10
CA ARG A 694 -10.87 2.63 -8.43
C ARG A 694 -11.72 2.72 -9.71
N ALA A 695 -12.11 1.52 -10.20
CA ALA A 695 -13.12 1.25 -11.22
C ALA A 695 -14.56 1.72 -10.84
N ILE A 696 -15.39 0.90 -10.16
CA ILE A 696 -16.77 1.28 -9.78
C ILE A 696 -17.13 0.79 -8.36
N ARG A 697 -17.95 1.57 -7.65
CA ARG A 697 -18.73 1.14 -6.47
C ARG A 697 -20.19 1.64 -6.62
N PRO A 698 -21.23 0.79 -6.51
CA PRO A 698 -22.62 1.24 -6.40
C PRO A 698 -22.92 1.83 -5.02
N PHE A 699 -23.81 2.81 -4.97
CA PHE A 699 -24.27 3.49 -3.74
C PHE A 699 -25.81 3.60 -3.79
N LYS A 700 -26.47 3.94 -2.67
CA LYS A 700 -27.92 4.15 -2.64
C LYS A 700 -28.29 5.46 -3.36
N ASP A 701 -29.51 5.54 -3.90
CA ASP A 701 -30.11 6.75 -4.49
C ASP A 701 -29.35 7.37 -5.69
N LYS A 702 -28.42 6.61 -6.27
CA LYS A 702 -27.52 6.98 -7.38
C LYS A 702 -28.07 6.52 -8.74
N ASP A 703 -28.62 7.42 -9.55
CA ASP A 703 -28.91 7.13 -10.97
C ASP A 703 -27.61 7.00 -11.77
N GLY A 704 -27.04 5.78 -11.83
CA GLY A 704 -25.77 5.50 -12.49
C GLY A 704 -25.94 4.85 -13.87
N TRP A 705 -25.15 5.25 -14.86
CA TRP A 705 -25.13 4.68 -16.20
C TRP A 705 -23.80 3.98 -16.47
N VAL A 706 -23.82 2.83 -17.16
CA VAL A 706 -22.61 2.10 -17.61
C VAL A 706 -22.76 1.74 -19.09
N ILE A 707 -22.04 2.45 -19.95
CA ILE A 707 -22.11 2.27 -21.40
C ILE A 707 -20.93 1.42 -21.85
N ASP A 708 -21.16 0.36 -22.62
CA ASP A 708 -20.08 -0.50 -23.11
C ASP A 708 -19.93 -0.39 -24.63
N LEU A 709 -18.72 -0.06 -25.08
CA LEU A 709 -18.33 0.04 -26.48
C LEU A 709 -17.36 -1.07 -26.90
N ALA A 710 -16.83 -1.82 -25.91
CA ALA A 710 -15.79 -2.83 -26.06
C ALA A 710 -16.28 -4.27 -25.79
N GLY A 711 -17.59 -4.47 -25.64
CA GLY A 711 -18.17 -5.81 -25.55
C GLY A 711 -17.95 -6.53 -24.23
N ASN A 712 -17.47 -5.88 -23.16
CA ASN A 712 -17.42 -6.52 -21.83
C ASN A 712 -18.84 -6.87 -21.37
N TYR A 713 -19.83 -6.05 -21.71
CA TYR A 713 -21.26 -6.34 -21.58
C TYR A 713 -21.68 -7.60 -22.37
N LYS A 714 -21.24 -7.79 -23.62
CA LYS A 714 -21.53 -9.02 -24.38
C LYS A 714 -20.78 -10.25 -23.81
N ARG A 715 -19.66 -10.02 -23.11
CA ARG A 715 -18.86 -11.05 -22.44
C ARG A 715 -19.43 -11.46 -21.07
N PHE A 716 -19.84 -10.51 -20.24
CA PHE A 716 -20.19 -10.68 -18.81
C PHE A 716 -21.58 -10.17 -18.40
N GLY A 717 -22.28 -9.41 -19.25
CA GLY A 717 -23.56 -8.74 -18.98
C GLY A 717 -23.48 -7.60 -17.96
N LYS A 718 -24.64 -7.15 -17.46
CA LYS A 718 -24.70 -6.18 -16.35
C LYS A 718 -24.21 -6.82 -15.05
N VAL A 719 -23.68 -6.02 -14.13
CA VAL A 719 -23.44 -6.48 -12.74
C VAL A 719 -24.75 -6.79 -12.00
N SER A 720 -25.89 -6.29 -12.49
CA SER A 720 -27.25 -6.64 -12.07
C SER A 720 -27.83 -7.89 -12.77
N ASP A 721 -27.32 -8.26 -13.95
CA ASP A 721 -27.70 -9.48 -14.69
C ASP A 721 -26.85 -10.70 -14.28
N LEU A 722 -25.71 -10.47 -13.59
CA LEU A 722 -24.86 -11.49 -12.98
C LEU A 722 -25.65 -12.29 -11.92
N LYS A 723 -26.22 -13.41 -12.36
CA LYS A 723 -26.95 -14.34 -11.50
C LYS A 723 -26.07 -15.50 -11.07
N ILE A 724 -26.10 -15.81 -9.78
CA ILE A 724 -25.48 -17.01 -9.21
C ILE A 724 -26.58 -18.04 -9.09
N ASP A 725 -26.49 -19.11 -9.89
CA ASP A 725 -27.63 -19.97 -10.21
C ASP A 725 -27.17 -21.40 -10.54
N VAL A 726 -28.09 -22.35 -10.59
CA VAL A 726 -27.83 -23.75 -10.99
C VAL A 726 -27.80 -23.90 -12.50
N GLU A 727 -26.88 -24.70 -13.04
CA GLU A 727 -26.60 -24.81 -14.48
C GLU A 727 -27.84 -25.20 -15.32
N LYS A 728 -28.72 -26.03 -14.76
CA LYS A 728 -30.05 -26.40 -15.30
C LYS A 728 -31.06 -26.50 -14.14
N PRO A 729 -32.38 -26.42 -14.39
CA PRO A 729 -33.39 -26.76 -13.40
C PRO A 729 -33.09 -28.13 -12.75
N HIS A 730 -33.34 -28.23 -11.44
CA HIS A 730 -33.04 -29.40 -10.60
C HIS A 730 -31.56 -29.85 -10.54
N SER A 731 -30.62 -29.11 -11.16
CA SER A 731 -29.18 -29.40 -11.05
C SER A 731 -28.60 -28.91 -9.73
N GLN A 732 -27.64 -29.65 -9.17
CA GLN A 732 -26.81 -29.19 -8.05
C GLN A 732 -25.55 -28.43 -8.52
N LEU A 733 -25.33 -28.29 -9.83
CA LEU A 733 -24.11 -27.73 -10.40
C LEU A 733 -24.22 -26.21 -10.56
N TRP A 734 -23.68 -25.46 -9.59
CA TRP A 734 -23.70 -24.01 -9.62
C TRP A 734 -22.79 -23.37 -10.68
N CYS A 735 -23.21 -22.22 -11.18
CA CYS A 735 -22.43 -21.32 -12.03
C CYS A 735 -22.84 -19.86 -11.81
N VAL A 736 -21.96 -18.94 -12.17
CA VAL A 736 -22.37 -17.58 -12.53
C VAL A 736 -22.87 -17.59 -13.97
N LYS A 737 -24.09 -17.09 -14.16
CA LYS A 737 -24.72 -16.78 -15.44
C LYS A 737 -24.80 -15.26 -15.61
N SER A 738 -24.97 -14.81 -16.84
CA SER A 738 -25.45 -13.46 -17.13
C SER A 738 -26.31 -13.52 -18.38
N ASN A 739 -27.57 -13.06 -18.29
CA ASN A 739 -28.59 -13.23 -19.34
C ASN A 739 -28.65 -14.67 -19.90
N GLY A 740 -28.70 -15.66 -19.00
CA GLY A 740 -28.72 -17.10 -19.32
C GLY A 740 -27.38 -17.70 -19.73
N LYS A 741 -26.47 -16.92 -20.32
CA LYS A 741 -25.12 -17.34 -20.73
C LYS A 741 -24.28 -17.69 -19.49
N ILE A 742 -23.74 -18.91 -19.47
CA ILE A 742 -22.88 -19.41 -18.39
C ILE A 742 -21.48 -18.79 -18.54
N LEU A 743 -21.02 -18.06 -17.52
CA LEU A 743 -19.71 -17.39 -17.48
C LEU A 743 -18.61 -18.21 -16.78
N THR A 744 -19.01 -19.19 -15.97
CA THR A 744 -18.09 -20.03 -15.18
C THR A 744 -18.24 -21.49 -15.54
N ASN A 745 -17.15 -22.25 -15.44
CA ASN A 745 -17.05 -23.66 -15.85
C ASN A 745 -17.15 -23.85 -17.38
N ARG A 746 -16.80 -22.82 -18.15
CA ARG A 746 -16.62 -22.81 -19.60
C ARG A 746 -15.20 -22.31 -19.91
N MET A 747 -14.55 -22.95 -20.88
CA MET A 747 -13.25 -22.51 -21.42
C MET A 747 -13.41 -21.26 -22.29
N PHE A 748 -12.36 -20.42 -22.35
CA PHE A 748 -12.25 -19.20 -23.15
C PHE A 748 -10.79 -18.77 -23.38
#